data_AF-A0A1Z5TL55-F1
#
_entry.id   AF-A0A1Z5TL55-F1
#
_cell.length_a   1.000
_cell.length_b   1.000
_cell.length_c   1.000
_cell.angle_alpha   90.00
_cell.angle_beta   90.00
_cell.angle_gamma   90.00
#
_symmetry.space_group_name_H-M   'P 1'
#
loop_
_entity.id
_entity.type
_entity.pdbx_description
1 polymer ?
#
loop_
_entity_poly.entity_id
_entity_poly.type
_entity_poly.pdbx_seq_one_letter_code
_entity_poly.pdbx_strand_id
1 'polypeptide(L)'
;MAMSQAAWKAEQAIGHGDNAVTEQDVTNPALNKERWADPSDKMKALAWMGKNTVDVVECPKPKVIEDRDVILKITGSTVCGSDLHLLHGSVVELQKGDILGHEFCGVVDEMGAGVKNLKKGDRVVASFQIACGECIYCQKKLSSQCARTNASSIENAMYGGRTAGMFGYSHFTGGFAGGQAEYTRVPFGDINLLKLPDDVPDEKGLYLSDVLSTSWNCVVDTGVKEGDVVAIWGAGPIGQMCADFSFINGASRVIMVDQNWRLDYVKQKYPKVETVDFSQLRGSKGVVSKLKEMVDGHGPDVALECVAGEYPKSWLHTVELATGMETDTSEILNEMIESVKNYGRVGITGVYVGYTNHFNIGSVMERGIRFIGNGQAPVHLYWEDLLKKIQKGEIDPLKMITHRVSVEDLAKVYEKFDKKEDGQAPDIGQFPSIDALRKWIIQSKAAMSAQIGGKVPGVKETDHQVSMRDGATIACRVYAPEQASTGSPLVVIYHGGGWCIGGLENEELLCRLLTSKLGCVCVNVDYRLAPEHKFPAPVHDSLDATKWAAENASSLGADPSKGFIIGGTSAGGNITAVISHIWRDEKLKPAITGAHLMIPAICHASHFPSEYAKDYKSWDQNKDATVLSRQATDLFTGNYLRDKSDAGNPLFSPLLFPTGHKDLPASYFQVCGMDPLRDEALIYERLLREESGVRTKLDVYSGFPHGFWSIAPQMKASERFVQDSIKGVQWLLQQS
;
A
#
# COMPACT_ATOMS: atom_id res chain seq x y z
N MET A 1 19.37 19.11 -8.65
CA MET A 1 19.11 20.27 -9.53
C MET A 1 20.38 20.86 -10.14
N ALA A 2 21.44 21.14 -9.36
CA ALA A 2 22.68 21.67 -9.92
C ALA A 2 23.40 20.69 -10.88
N MET A 3 23.47 19.39 -10.55
CA MET A 3 24.11 18.41 -11.44
C MET A 3 23.30 18.08 -12.70
N SER A 4 21.97 17.95 -12.62
CA SER A 4 21.15 17.67 -13.82
C SER A 4 21.06 18.86 -14.78
N GLN A 5 20.99 20.09 -14.27
CA GLN A 5 21.07 21.29 -15.10
C GLN A 5 22.49 21.52 -15.65
N ALA A 6 23.53 21.13 -14.91
CA ALA A 6 24.91 21.19 -15.40
C ALA A 6 25.20 20.13 -16.46
N ALA A 7 24.69 18.90 -16.30
CA ALA A 7 24.76 17.84 -17.28
C ALA A 7 24.04 18.25 -18.57
N TRP A 8 22.80 18.73 -18.47
CA TRP A 8 22.05 19.25 -19.64
C TRP A 8 22.75 20.42 -20.33
N LYS A 9 23.31 21.38 -19.57
CA LYS A 9 24.11 22.48 -20.16
C LYS A 9 25.41 21.97 -20.80
N ALA A 10 26.02 20.93 -20.23
CA ALA A 10 27.18 20.28 -20.81
C ALA A 10 26.80 19.54 -22.09
N GLU A 11 25.65 18.85 -22.15
CA GLU A 11 25.17 18.19 -23.37
C GLU A 11 24.84 19.21 -24.46
N GLN A 12 24.15 20.31 -24.13
CA GLN A 12 23.92 21.40 -25.09
C GLN A 12 25.21 22.03 -25.61
N ALA A 13 26.29 21.99 -24.84
CA ALA A 13 27.60 22.51 -25.25
C ALA A 13 28.44 21.49 -26.03
N ILE A 14 28.29 20.19 -25.77
CA ILE A 14 29.05 19.09 -26.36
C ILE A 14 28.36 18.53 -27.63
N GLY A 15 27.03 18.56 -27.67
CA GLY A 15 26.19 18.01 -28.72
C GLY A 15 26.03 16.48 -28.66
N HIS A 16 25.11 15.97 -29.48
CA HIS A 16 24.94 14.54 -29.75
C HIS A 16 26.07 14.00 -30.64
N GLY A 17 26.39 12.71 -30.49
CA GLY A 17 27.24 12.01 -31.45
C GLY A 17 26.58 11.86 -32.83
N ASP A 18 27.39 11.67 -33.87
CA ASP A 18 26.96 11.53 -35.27
C ASP A 18 26.64 10.08 -35.69
N ASN A 19 26.62 9.15 -34.74
CA ASN A 19 26.50 7.71 -35.00
C ASN A 19 25.05 7.19 -34.97
N ALA A 20 24.10 8.02 -34.57
CA ALA A 20 22.71 7.62 -34.52
C ALA A 20 22.06 7.55 -35.89
N VAL A 21 21.29 6.50 -36.11
CA VAL A 21 20.69 6.21 -37.43
C VAL A 21 19.17 6.33 -37.45
N THR A 22 18.61 6.91 -36.40
CA THR A 22 17.19 7.28 -36.30
C THR A 22 17.08 8.66 -35.64
N GLU A 23 16.03 9.38 -35.99
CA GLU A 23 15.73 10.69 -35.43
C GLU A 23 15.41 10.59 -33.92
N GLN A 24 16.23 11.28 -33.13
CA GLN A 24 16.18 11.38 -31.67
C GLN A 24 15.51 12.67 -31.20
N ASP A 25 15.31 12.79 -29.89
CA ASP A 25 14.63 13.93 -29.24
C ASP A 25 13.19 14.17 -29.74
N VAL A 26 12.56 13.09 -30.22
CA VAL A 26 11.15 13.05 -30.60
C VAL A 26 10.33 12.55 -29.40
N THR A 27 10.31 13.32 -28.32
CA THR A 27 9.65 12.96 -27.05
C THR A 27 8.18 13.33 -26.99
N ASN A 28 7.76 14.31 -27.80
CA ASN A 28 6.37 14.73 -27.91
C ASN A 28 6.10 15.37 -29.30
N PRO A 29 5.13 14.86 -30.09
CA PRO A 29 4.79 15.43 -31.40
C PRO A 29 4.43 16.93 -31.36
N ALA A 30 3.99 17.44 -30.21
CA ALA A 30 3.67 18.86 -30.02
C ALA A 30 4.88 19.80 -30.14
N LEU A 31 6.10 19.30 -29.91
CA LEU A 31 7.34 20.10 -29.96
C LEU A 31 7.71 20.54 -31.39
N ASN A 32 7.36 19.74 -32.40
CA ASN A 32 7.50 20.11 -33.80
C ASN A 32 6.33 19.55 -34.63
N LYS A 33 5.21 20.26 -34.60
CA LYS A 33 3.95 19.81 -35.24
C LYS A 33 4.09 19.60 -36.75
N GLU A 34 4.86 20.43 -37.44
CA GLU A 34 5.03 20.31 -38.88
C GLU A 34 5.77 19.02 -39.27
N ARG A 35 6.77 18.63 -38.48
CA ARG A 35 7.61 17.46 -38.77
C ARG A 35 7.11 16.16 -38.15
N TRP A 36 6.54 16.20 -36.94
CA TRP A 36 6.30 15.00 -36.14
C TRP A 36 4.83 14.67 -35.91
N ALA A 37 3.93 15.62 -36.13
CA ALA A 37 2.51 15.44 -35.90
C ALA A 37 1.73 15.13 -37.19
N ASP A 38 0.71 14.29 -37.04
CA ASP A 38 -0.42 14.25 -37.94
C ASP A 38 -1.24 15.55 -37.76
N PRO A 39 -1.52 16.31 -38.83
CA PRO A 39 -2.23 17.58 -38.73
C PRO A 39 -3.72 17.43 -38.40
N SER A 40 -4.29 16.23 -38.49
CA SER A 40 -5.74 16.00 -38.44
C SER A 40 -6.26 15.47 -37.09
N ASP A 41 -5.41 14.81 -36.29
CA ASP A 41 -5.82 14.07 -35.10
C ASP A 41 -5.05 14.47 -33.83
N LYS A 42 -5.74 14.36 -32.69
CA LYS A 42 -5.17 14.49 -31.34
C LYS A 42 -5.27 13.17 -30.58
N MET A 43 -4.45 13.06 -29.54
CA MET A 43 -4.41 11.93 -28.63
C MET A 43 -4.16 12.38 -27.19
N LYS A 44 -4.51 11.53 -26.24
CA LYS A 44 -4.08 11.64 -24.83
C LYS A 44 -2.77 10.89 -24.62
N ALA A 45 -1.91 11.46 -23.78
CA ALA A 45 -0.65 10.86 -23.37
C ALA A 45 -0.27 11.29 -21.95
N LEU A 46 0.33 10.40 -21.17
CA LEU A 46 0.95 10.76 -19.90
C LEU A 46 2.28 11.45 -20.18
N ALA A 47 2.40 12.70 -19.75
CA ALA A 47 3.61 13.50 -19.88
C ALA A 47 4.24 13.78 -18.52
N TRP A 48 5.56 13.82 -18.50
CA TRP A 48 6.33 14.28 -17.36
C TRP A 48 6.24 15.80 -17.25
N MET A 49 5.83 16.32 -16.10
CA MET A 49 5.57 17.75 -15.89
C MET A 49 6.59 18.44 -15.00
N GLY A 50 7.46 17.65 -14.37
CA GLY A 50 8.44 18.08 -13.40
C GLY A 50 8.70 16.97 -12.39
N LYS A 51 9.72 17.15 -11.55
CA LYS A 51 9.99 16.22 -10.45
C LYS A 51 8.72 16.00 -9.61
N ASN A 52 8.40 14.74 -9.36
CA ASN A 52 7.23 14.26 -8.64
C ASN A 52 5.87 14.66 -9.27
N THR A 53 5.86 15.05 -10.55
CA THR A 53 4.64 15.51 -11.23
C THR A 53 4.54 14.93 -12.64
N VAL A 54 3.47 14.19 -12.90
CA VAL A 54 3.03 13.75 -14.23
C VAL A 54 1.60 14.20 -14.46
N ASP A 55 1.20 14.36 -15.72
CA ASP A 55 -0.18 14.70 -16.06
C ASP A 55 -0.58 14.05 -17.39
N VAL A 56 -1.87 13.78 -17.57
CA VAL A 56 -2.41 13.29 -18.83
C VAL A 56 -2.76 14.48 -19.70
N VAL A 57 -1.98 14.70 -20.75
CA VAL A 57 -2.10 15.84 -21.65
C VAL A 57 -2.76 15.44 -22.97
N GLU A 58 -3.49 16.37 -23.57
CA GLU A 58 -3.92 16.25 -24.96
C GLU A 58 -2.81 16.81 -25.88
N CYS A 59 -2.32 15.99 -26.80
CA CYS A 59 -1.28 16.35 -27.76
C CYS A 59 -1.60 15.81 -29.17
N PRO A 60 -0.93 16.27 -30.24
CA PRO A 60 -1.16 15.74 -31.58
C PRO A 60 -0.76 14.27 -31.70
N LYS A 61 -1.46 13.52 -32.55
CA LYS A 61 -1.08 12.15 -32.91
C LYS A 61 0.28 12.16 -33.65
N PRO A 62 1.22 11.23 -33.39
CA PRO A 62 2.46 11.13 -34.15
C PRO A 62 2.20 10.64 -35.59
N LYS A 63 3.06 11.04 -36.53
CA LYS A 63 3.09 10.48 -37.90
C LYS A 63 4.39 9.73 -38.17
N VAL A 64 4.43 8.98 -39.26
CA VAL A 64 5.65 8.37 -39.79
C VAL A 64 6.66 9.47 -40.15
N ILE A 65 7.88 9.37 -39.61
CA ILE A 65 8.97 10.34 -39.85
C ILE A 65 10.05 9.72 -40.73
N GLU A 66 10.36 8.45 -40.51
CA GLU A 66 11.37 7.68 -41.23
C GLU A 66 10.75 6.43 -41.88
N ASP A 67 11.34 5.94 -42.98
CA ASP A 67 10.78 4.85 -43.80
C ASP A 67 10.58 3.53 -43.04
N ARG A 68 11.27 3.33 -41.91
CA ARG A 68 11.15 2.12 -41.08
C ARG A 68 10.34 2.33 -39.81
N ASP A 69 9.69 3.48 -39.65
CA ASP A 69 8.81 3.74 -38.52
C ASP A 69 7.50 2.96 -38.64
N VAL A 70 6.93 2.64 -37.49
CA VAL A 70 5.56 2.17 -37.34
C VAL A 70 4.83 3.07 -36.34
N ILE A 71 3.63 3.51 -36.68
CA ILE A 71 2.72 4.15 -35.73
C ILE A 71 1.78 3.09 -35.18
N LEU A 72 1.83 2.90 -33.87
CA LEU A 72 0.92 2.01 -33.16
C LEU A 72 -0.24 2.78 -32.56
N LYS A 73 -1.44 2.22 -32.70
CA LYS A 73 -2.57 2.52 -31.82
C LYS A 73 -2.44 1.64 -30.58
N ILE A 74 -2.18 2.24 -29.43
CA ILE A 74 -1.92 1.51 -28.20
C ILE A 74 -3.20 0.83 -27.71
N THR A 75 -3.10 -0.45 -27.37
CA THR A 75 -4.20 -1.23 -26.77
C THR A 75 -3.96 -1.53 -25.29
N GLY A 76 -2.72 -1.47 -24.85
CA GLY A 76 -2.37 -1.55 -23.44
C GLY A 76 -0.96 -1.02 -23.17
N SER A 77 -0.78 -0.40 -22.01
CA SER A 77 0.51 0.01 -21.45
C SER A 77 0.50 -0.19 -19.94
N THR A 78 1.69 -0.33 -19.33
CA THR A 78 1.85 -0.49 -17.89
C THR A 78 2.65 0.65 -17.27
N VAL A 79 2.63 0.71 -15.93
CA VAL A 79 3.49 1.56 -15.12
C VAL A 79 4.57 0.69 -14.51
N CYS A 80 5.83 0.92 -14.89
CA CYS A 80 6.98 0.17 -14.43
C CYS A 80 7.53 0.76 -13.12
N GLY A 81 8.29 -0.04 -12.36
CA GLY A 81 9.06 0.48 -11.22
C GLY A 81 10.06 1.57 -11.63
N SER A 82 10.67 1.44 -12.82
CA SER A 82 11.62 2.41 -13.37
C SER A 82 10.97 3.76 -13.69
N ASP A 83 9.67 3.80 -13.96
CA ASP A 83 8.94 5.04 -14.18
C ASP A 83 8.92 5.93 -12.91
N LEU A 84 9.07 5.35 -11.72
CA LEU A 84 9.22 6.14 -10.48
C LEU A 84 10.58 6.85 -10.41
N HIS A 85 11.65 6.24 -10.93
CA HIS A 85 12.95 6.91 -11.04
C HIS A 85 12.88 8.13 -11.99
N LEU A 86 12.07 8.03 -13.05
CA LEU A 86 11.74 9.14 -13.95
C LEU A 86 10.92 10.21 -13.22
N LEU A 87 9.87 9.80 -12.50
CA LEU A 87 9.04 10.68 -11.67
C LEU A 87 9.88 11.48 -10.68
N HIS A 88 10.81 10.84 -9.95
CA HIS A 88 11.67 11.47 -8.96
C HIS A 88 12.82 12.30 -9.55
N GLY A 89 13.03 12.19 -10.87
CA GLY A 89 14.11 12.87 -11.59
C GLY A 89 15.49 12.31 -11.25
N SER A 90 15.58 11.03 -10.91
CA SER A 90 16.83 10.31 -10.66
C SER A 90 17.56 9.99 -11.96
N VAL A 91 16.80 9.66 -13.02
CA VAL A 91 17.32 9.62 -14.39
C VAL A 91 17.41 11.06 -14.91
N VAL A 92 18.57 11.41 -15.46
CA VAL A 92 18.86 12.78 -15.90
C VAL A 92 18.22 13.10 -17.25
N GLU A 93 18.15 14.40 -17.57
CA GLU A 93 17.77 14.93 -18.89
C GLU A 93 16.31 14.69 -19.31
N LEU A 94 15.39 14.50 -18.36
CA LEU A 94 13.96 14.66 -18.62
C LEU A 94 13.58 16.13 -18.84
N GLN A 95 12.66 16.36 -19.78
CA GLN A 95 12.11 17.66 -20.10
C GLN A 95 10.59 17.68 -19.87
N LYS A 96 10.09 18.86 -19.48
CA LYS A 96 8.65 19.05 -19.29
C LYS A 96 7.92 18.81 -20.61
N GLY A 97 6.98 17.87 -20.60
CA GLY A 97 6.17 17.48 -21.76
C GLY A 97 6.59 16.16 -22.40
N ASP A 98 7.70 15.54 -21.97
CA ASP A 98 8.13 14.23 -22.47
C ASP A 98 7.07 13.17 -22.16
N ILE A 99 6.66 12.42 -23.19
CA ILE A 99 5.67 11.35 -23.06
C ILE A 99 6.35 10.11 -22.48
N LEU A 100 5.82 9.57 -21.39
CA LEU A 100 6.42 8.44 -20.65
C LEU A 100 5.91 7.07 -21.12
N GLY A 101 6.52 6.01 -20.58
CA GLY A 101 6.08 4.63 -20.71
C GLY A 101 6.86 3.83 -21.75
N HIS A 102 7.44 2.71 -21.33
CA HIS A 102 8.28 1.87 -22.18
C HIS A 102 7.74 0.44 -22.31
N GLU A 103 6.58 0.18 -21.71
CA GLU A 103 5.91 -1.10 -21.72
C GLU A 103 4.56 -0.95 -22.42
N PHE A 104 4.47 -1.40 -23.67
CA PHE A 104 3.24 -1.24 -24.45
C PHE A 104 3.07 -2.26 -25.57
N CYS A 105 1.81 -2.50 -25.90
CA CYS A 105 1.38 -3.25 -27.07
C CYS A 105 0.26 -2.49 -27.80
N GLY A 106 0.02 -2.84 -29.04
CA GLY A 106 -0.95 -2.14 -29.85
C GLY A 106 -1.22 -2.79 -31.19
N VAL A 107 -1.98 -2.06 -32.00
CA VAL A 107 -2.33 -2.42 -33.36
C VAL A 107 -1.62 -1.47 -34.32
N VAL A 108 -1.00 -2.02 -35.36
CA VAL A 108 -0.34 -1.23 -36.41
C VAL A 108 -1.36 -0.33 -37.12
N ASP A 109 -1.20 0.98 -37.01
CA ASP A 109 -2.07 1.98 -37.64
C ASP A 109 -1.49 2.51 -38.96
N GLU A 110 -0.21 2.88 -38.95
CA GLU A 110 0.53 3.38 -40.12
C GLU A 110 1.97 2.85 -40.09
N MET A 111 2.63 2.78 -41.24
CA MET A 111 4.03 2.40 -41.34
C MET A 111 4.71 3.06 -42.54
N GLY A 112 6.02 3.30 -42.40
CA GLY A 112 6.84 3.74 -43.51
C GLY A 112 7.04 2.67 -44.57
N ALA A 113 7.45 3.09 -45.77
CA ALA A 113 7.57 2.21 -46.93
C ALA A 113 8.65 1.12 -46.79
N GLY A 114 9.59 1.28 -45.85
CA GLY A 114 10.65 0.34 -45.52
C GLY A 114 10.20 -0.87 -44.68
N VAL A 115 9.03 -0.81 -44.04
CA VAL A 115 8.49 -1.92 -43.23
C VAL A 115 7.85 -2.95 -44.16
N LYS A 116 8.37 -4.19 -44.15
CA LYS A 116 7.92 -5.27 -45.07
C LYS A 116 7.30 -6.49 -44.39
N ASN A 117 7.56 -6.68 -43.10
CA ASN A 117 7.13 -7.84 -42.31
C ASN A 117 5.83 -7.62 -41.51
N LEU A 118 5.27 -6.41 -41.54
CA LEU A 118 4.04 -6.04 -40.84
C LEU A 118 3.02 -5.44 -41.82
N LYS A 119 1.75 -5.41 -41.42
CA LYS A 119 0.66 -4.74 -42.14
C LYS A 119 -0.29 -4.03 -41.17
N LYS A 120 -1.02 -3.03 -41.67
CA LYS A 120 -2.05 -2.33 -40.89
C LYS A 120 -3.04 -3.34 -40.29
N GLY A 121 -3.36 -3.18 -39.01
CA GLY A 121 -4.23 -4.09 -38.28
C GLY A 121 -3.52 -5.26 -37.59
N ASP A 122 -2.23 -5.48 -37.81
CA ASP A 122 -1.48 -6.48 -37.05
C ASP A 122 -1.36 -6.06 -35.57
N ARG A 123 -1.60 -7.01 -34.66
CA ARG A 123 -1.39 -6.86 -33.21
C ARG A 123 0.06 -7.14 -32.88
N VAL A 124 0.71 -6.25 -32.14
CA VAL A 124 2.14 -6.31 -31.85
C VAL A 124 2.45 -5.85 -30.42
N VAL A 125 3.53 -6.36 -29.86
CA VAL A 125 4.17 -5.85 -28.63
C VAL A 125 5.50 -5.20 -28.99
N ALA A 126 5.81 -4.06 -28.37
CA ALA A 126 7.05 -3.34 -28.61
C ALA A 126 8.12 -3.74 -27.59
N SER A 127 9.35 -3.96 -28.04
CA SER A 127 10.49 -3.98 -27.12
C SER A 127 10.65 -2.60 -26.48
N PHE A 128 10.93 -2.54 -25.18
CA PHE A 128 11.22 -1.27 -24.52
C PHE A 128 12.49 -0.57 -25.05
N GLN A 129 13.35 -1.34 -25.74
CA GLN A 129 14.58 -0.88 -26.37
C GLN A 129 14.39 -0.65 -27.87
N ILE A 130 15.14 0.30 -28.40
CA ILE A 130 15.17 0.60 -29.82
C ILE A 130 16.46 0.02 -30.39
N ALA A 131 16.35 -1.09 -31.11
CA ALA A 131 17.46 -1.75 -31.79
C ALA A 131 17.45 -1.45 -33.30
N CYS A 132 18.62 -1.23 -33.89
CA CYS A 132 18.76 -0.96 -35.34
C CYS A 132 18.71 -2.24 -36.21
N GLY A 133 18.87 -3.42 -35.62
CA GLY A 133 18.92 -4.72 -36.32
C GLY A 133 20.26 -5.06 -36.99
N GLU A 134 21.19 -4.12 -37.11
CA GLU A 134 22.38 -4.29 -37.97
C GLU A 134 23.72 -4.35 -37.21
N CYS A 135 23.84 -3.66 -36.06
CA CYS A 135 25.11 -3.59 -35.34
C CYS A 135 25.50 -4.94 -34.71
N ILE A 136 26.75 -5.08 -34.28
CA ILE A 136 27.29 -6.34 -33.72
C ILE A 136 26.48 -6.90 -32.54
N TYR A 137 25.83 -6.03 -31.76
CA TYR A 137 24.98 -6.41 -30.62
C TYR A 137 23.61 -6.88 -31.10
N CYS A 138 23.00 -6.14 -32.05
CA CYS A 138 21.72 -6.53 -32.66
C CYS A 138 21.81 -7.88 -33.39
N GLN A 139 22.92 -8.15 -34.09
CA GLN A 139 23.17 -9.44 -34.73
C GLN A 139 23.21 -10.62 -33.73
N LYS A 140 23.55 -10.33 -32.47
CA LYS A 140 23.53 -11.29 -31.35
C LYS A 140 22.23 -11.24 -30.55
N LYS A 141 21.22 -10.51 -31.02
CA LYS A 141 19.96 -10.21 -30.31
C LYS A 141 20.13 -9.51 -28.95
N LEU A 142 21.28 -8.87 -28.70
CA LEU A 142 21.55 -8.07 -27.51
C LEU A 142 20.97 -6.65 -27.68
N SER A 143 19.65 -6.55 -27.76
CA SER A 143 18.91 -5.34 -28.16
C SER A 143 19.21 -4.13 -27.26
N SER A 144 19.44 -4.35 -25.97
CA SER A 144 19.72 -3.29 -24.98
C SER A 144 21.06 -2.58 -25.18
N GLN A 145 21.96 -3.20 -25.94
CA GLN A 145 23.31 -2.72 -26.20
C GLN A 145 23.45 -2.20 -27.64
N CYS A 146 22.35 -1.74 -28.25
CA CYS A 146 22.39 -1.23 -29.62
C CYS A 146 23.28 0.02 -29.73
N ALA A 147 24.42 -0.12 -30.39
CA ALA A 147 25.39 0.97 -30.54
C ALA A 147 25.00 2.14 -31.49
N ARG A 148 23.77 2.15 -32.03
CA ARG A 148 23.37 3.07 -33.13
C ARG A 148 22.06 3.84 -32.89
N THR A 149 21.45 3.69 -31.72
CA THR A 149 20.11 4.27 -31.46
C THR A 149 20.11 5.28 -30.30
N ASN A 150 21.18 5.36 -29.51
CA ASN A 150 21.41 6.42 -28.53
C ASN A 150 22.62 7.30 -28.95
N ALA A 151 22.38 8.59 -29.18
CA ALA A 151 23.42 9.55 -29.52
C ALA A 151 24.02 10.28 -28.31
N SER A 152 23.49 10.11 -27.09
CA SER A 152 23.95 10.82 -25.89
C SER A 152 25.47 10.68 -25.71
N SER A 153 26.15 11.82 -25.66
CA SER A 153 27.60 11.90 -25.46
C SER A 153 27.96 11.75 -23.98
N ILE A 154 27.06 12.17 -23.09
CA ILE A 154 27.21 12.06 -21.64
C ILE A 154 27.10 10.61 -21.19
N GLU A 155 26.09 9.88 -21.65
CA GLU A 155 25.94 8.45 -21.34
C GLU A 155 27.18 7.66 -21.75
N ASN A 156 27.65 7.87 -22.98
CA ASN A 156 28.82 7.19 -23.49
C ASN A 156 30.10 7.54 -22.70
N ALA A 157 30.25 8.80 -22.29
CA ALA A 157 31.37 9.22 -21.45
C ALA A 157 31.30 8.60 -20.04
N MET A 158 30.08 8.46 -19.50
CA MET A 158 29.83 7.94 -18.17
C MET A 158 30.06 6.42 -18.08
N TYR A 159 29.61 5.67 -19.08
CA TYR A 159 29.67 4.21 -19.07
C TYR A 159 30.83 3.62 -19.87
N GLY A 160 31.56 4.44 -20.63
CA GLY A 160 32.67 4.00 -21.47
C GLY A 160 32.25 3.28 -22.76
N GLY A 161 30.95 3.25 -23.05
CA GLY A 161 30.35 2.69 -24.26
C GLY A 161 28.89 3.11 -24.37
N ARG A 162 28.32 2.96 -25.56
CA ARG A 162 26.93 3.36 -25.85
C ARG A 162 25.95 2.21 -25.61
N THR A 163 24.82 2.53 -25.01
CA THR A 163 23.65 1.65 -24.90
C THR A 163 22.58 1.97 -25.94
N ALA A 164 21.51 1.17 -26.00
CA ALA A 164 20.37 1.41 -26.91
C ALA A 164 19.53 2.62 -26.50
N GLY A 165 18.83 3.20 -27.48
CA GLY A 165 17.72 4.11 -27.21
C GLY A 165 16.55 3.41 -26.50
N MET A 166 15.80 4.15 -25.69
CA MET A 166 14.67 3.62 -24.91
C MET A 166 13.43 4.50 -25.08
N PHE A 167 12.26 3.88 -25.17
CA PHE A 167 10.99 4.60 -25.23
C PHE A 167 10.67 5.28 -23.90
N GLY A 168 10.08 6.48 -23.93
CA GLY A 168 9.47 7.13 -22.77
C GLY A 168 10.35 7.28 -21.53
N TYR A 169 11.67 7.37 -21.71
CA TYR A 169 12.66 7.34 -20.63
C TYR A 169 13.27 8.73 -20.42
N SER A 170 14.39 9.08 -21.05
CA SER A 170 14.87 10.47 -21.12
C SER A 170 15.79 10.72 -22.33
N HIS A 171 16.24 11.96 -22.51
CA HIS A 171 17.22 12.34 -23.53
C HIS A 171 18.59 11.65 -23.34
N PHE A 172 18.92 11.25 -22.10
CA PHE A 172 20.09 10.41 -21.78
C PHE A 172 20.08 9.06 -22.53
N THR A 173 18.88 8.61 -22.90
CA THR A 173 18.61 7.39 -23.70
C THR A 173 18.02 7.70 -25.08
N GLY A 174 18.30 8.89 -25.60
CA GLY A 174 17.96 9.33 -26.95
C GLY A 174 16.62 10.03 -27.15
N GLY A 175 15.83 10.23 -26.09
CA GLY A 175 14.67 11.12 -26.12
C GLY A 175 13.56 10.65 -27.07
N PHE A 176 13.03 9.45 -26.85
CA PHE A 176 11.93 8.90 -27.64
C PHE A 176 10.61 8.94 -26.87
N ALA A 177 9.51 9.31 -27.52
CA ALA A 177 8.17 9.29 -26.92
C ALA A 177 7.76 7.87 -26.49
N GLY A 178 7.13 7.77 -25.33
CA GLY A 178 6.67 6.51 -24.76
C GLY A 178 5.27 6.04 -25.20
N GLY A 179 4.87 4.89 -24.65
CA GLY A 179 3.64 4.15 -24.91
C GLY A 179 2.49 4.38 -23.94
N GLN A 180 2.65 5.20 -22.90
CA GLN A 180 1.53 5.62 -22.04
C GLN A 180 0.71 6.71 -22.74
N ALA A 181 0.24 6.40 -23.95
CA ALA A 181 -0.48 7.28 -24.86
C ALA A 181 -1.47 6.46 -25.69
N GLU A 182 -2.36 7.12 -26.43
CA GLU A 182 -3.24 6.42 -27.38
C GLU A 182 -2.51 6.00 -28.66
N TYR A 183 -1.44 6.73 -29.04
CA TYR A 183 -0.59 6.41 -30.19
C TYR A 183 0.90 6.69 -29.91
N THR A 184 1.77 5.87 -30.48
CA THR A 184 3.23 6.01 -30.32
C THR A 184 3.96 5.66 -31.61
N ARG A 185 5.04 6.41 -31.90
CA ARG A 185 5.99 6.11 -32.98
C ARG A 185 7.01 5.09 -32.50
N VAL A 186 7.19 4.02 -33.27
CA VAL A 186 8.19 2.98 -33.03
C VAL A 186 9.22 3.02 -34.16
N PRO A 187 10.43 3.57 -33.94
CA PRO A 187 11.51 3.53 -34.91
C PRO A 187 12.00 2.10 -35.16
N PHE A 188 12.41 1.81 -36.41
CA PHE A 188 12.74 0.45 -36.85
C PHE A 188 11.66 -0.55 -36.42
N GLY A 189 10.39 -0.23 -36.68
CA GLY A 189 9.26 -1.04 -36.24
C GLY A 189 9.27 -2.45 -36.84
N ASP A 190 9.97 -2.65 -37.96
CA ASP A 190 10.23 -3.99 -38.52
C ASP A 190 11.14 -4.87 -37.65
N ILE A 191 11.89 -4.27 -36.73
CA ILE A 191 12.85 -4.94 -35.82
C ILE A 191 12.34 -4.97 -34.38
N ASN A 192 11.74 -3.88 -33.90
CA ASN A 192 11.40 -3.69 -32.48
C ASN A 192 9.97 -4.12 -32.12
N LEU A 193 9.23 -4.69 -33.08
CA LEU A 193 7.86 -5.18 -32.87
C LEU A 193 7.77 -6.69 -33.07
N LEU A 194 7.25 -7.38 -32.06
CA LEU A 194 6.89 -8.79 -32.16
C LEU A 194 5.39 -8.91 -32.39
N LYS A 195 5.00 -9.62 -33.46
CA LYS A 195 3.59 -9.89 -33.75
C LYS A 195 3.00 -10.84 -32.72
N LEU A 196 1.87 -10.44 -32.13
CA LEU A 196 1.11 -11.28 -31.22
C LEU A 196 0.17 -12.19 -32.02
N PRO A 197 0.20 -13.52 -31.79
CA PRO A 197 -0.72 -14.45 -32.42
C PRO A 197 -2.14 -14.33 -31.82
N ASP A 198 -3.15 -14.79 -32.55
CA ASP A 198 -4.56 -14.62 -32.19
C ASP A 198 -4.92 -15.29 -30.85
N ASP A 199 -4.21 -16.36 -30.48
CA ASP A 199 -4.39 -17.13 -29.24
C ASP A 199 -3.74 -16.47 -28.00
N VAL A 200 -2.99 -15.38 -28.17
CA VAL A 200 -2.39 -14.62 -27.06
C VAL A 200 -3.09 -13.27 -26.95
N PRO A 201 -3.88 -13.03 -25.88
CA PRO A 201 -4.48 -11.72 -25.61
C PRO A 201 -3.41 -10.63 -25.44
N ASP A 202 -3.73 -9.40 -25.87
CA ASP A 202 -2.82 -8.24 -25.78
C ASP A 202 -2.29 -8.06 -24.35
N GLU A 203 -3.17 -8.13 -23.34
CA GLU A 203 -2.79 -7.97 -21.93
C GLU A 203 -1.75 -9.01 -21.46
N LYS A 204 -1.74 -10.23 -22.02
CA LYS A 204 -0.71 -11.23 -21.71
C LYS A 204 0.57 -10.99 -22.50
N GLY A 205 0.42 -10.67 -23.79
CA GLY A 205 1.54 -10.41 -24.70
C GLY A 205 2.31 -9.15 -24.33
N LEU A 206 1.65 -8.15 -23.74
CA LEU A 206 2.22 -6.87 -23.34
C LEU A 206 3.51 -7.05 -22.55
N TYR A 207 3.53 -7.94 -21.56
CA TYR A 207 4.67 -8.12 -20.66
C TYR A 207 5.93 -8.72 -21.31
N LEU A 208 5.85 -9.12 -22.58
CA LEU A 208 7.04 -9.44 -23.39
C LEU A 208 7.86 -8.18 -23.70
N SER A 209 7.26 -6.99 -23.61
CA SER A 209 7.93 -5.69 -23.85
C SER A 209 9.12 -5.47 -22.93
N ASP A 210 8.99 -5.88 -21.66
CA ASP A 210 9.95 -5.65 -20.58
C ASP A 210 9.90 -6.76 -19.51
N VAL A 211 8.93 -6.72 -18.57
CA VAL A 211 8.96 -7.48 -17.30
C VAL A 211 9.41 -8.94 -17.46
N LEU A 212 8.82 -9.68 -18.41
CA LEU A 212 9.15 -11.09 -18.59
C LEU A 212 10.59 -11.29 -19.08
N SER A 213 11.03 -10.47 -20.03
CA SER A 213 12.40 -10.52 -20.55
C SER A 213 13.40 -10.10 -19.47
N THR A 214 13.07 -9.09 -18.66
CA THR A 214 13.91 -8.59 -17.58
C THR A 214 14.07 -9.60 -16.45
N SER A 215 12.96 -10.15 -15.95
CA SER A 215 13.01 -11.19 -14.93
C SER A 215 13.67 -12.48 -15.43
N TRP A 216 13.44 -12.87 -16.68
CA TRP A 216 14.09 -14.05 -17.25
C TRP A 216 15.60 -13.84 -17.35
N ASN A 217 16.04 -12.70 -17.89
CA ASN A 217 17.45 -12.32 -17.97
C ASN A 217 18.12 -12.35 -16.59
N CYS A 218 17.49 -11.74 -15.58
CA CYS A 218 17.97 -11.73 -14.20
C CYS A 218 18.29 -13.14 -13.69
N VAL A 219 17.36 -14.09 -13.90
CA VAL A 219 17.52 -15.48 -13.44
C VAL A 219 18.59 -16.23 -14.24
N VAL A 220 18.53 -16.19 -15.57
CA VAL A 220 19.41 -17.04 -16.41
C VAL A 220 20.84 -16.50 -16.51
N ASP A 221 21.02 -15.20 -16.54
CA ASP A 221 22.34 -14.56 -16.66
C ASP A 221 23.10 -14.58 -15.33
N THR A 222 22.39 -14.40 -14.21
CA THR A 222 22.97 -14.67 -12.87
C THR A 222 23.29 -16.16 -12.69
N GLY A 223 22.65 -17.01 -13.50
CA GLY A 223 22.94 -18.42 -13.62
C GLY A 223 22.33 -19.24 -12.50
N VAL A 224 21.04 -19.08 -12.21
CA VAL A 224 20.27 -20.01 -11.35
C VAL A 224 20.28 -21.41 -11.96
N LYS A 225 20.47 -22.43 -11.11
CA LYS A 225 20.61 -23.84 -11.50
C LYS A 225 19.73 -24.75 -10.65
N GLU A 226 19.58 -25.98 -11.11
CA GLU A 226 18.93 -27.06 -10.38
C GLU A 226 19.52 -27.19 -8.96
N GLY A 227 18.62 -27.17 -7.96
CA GLY A 227 18.97 -27.31 -6.55
C GLY A 227 19.29 -26.00 -5.83
N ASP A 228 19.52 -24.89 -6.53
CA ASP A 228 19.90 -23.61 -5.90
C ASP A 228 18.82 -23.11 -4.94
N VAL A 229 19.25 -22.49 -3.84
CA VAL A 229 18.42 -21.62 -3.00
C VAL A 229 18.61 -20.18 -3.44
N VAL A 230 17.53 -19.56 -3.93
CA VAL A 230 17.55 -18.21 -4.48
C VAL A 230 16.93 -17.22 -3.50
N ALA A 231 17.65 -16.15 -3.20
CA ALA A 231 17.10 -15.00 -2.47
C ALA A 231 16.87 -13.82 -3.41
N ILE A 232 15.71 -13.18 -3.34
CA ILE A 232 15.28 -12.08 -4.22
C ILE A 232 15.01 -10.85 -3.37
N TRP A 233 15.69 -9.75 -3.64
CA TRP A 233 15.41 -8.45 -3.01
C TRP A 233 14.37 -7.72 -3.85
N GLY A 234 13.20 -7.46 -3.29
CA GLY A 234 12.07 -6.81 -3.95
C GLY A 234 10.96 -7.78 -4.33
N ALA A 235 9.75 -7.48 -3.88
CA ALA A 235 8.50 -8.19 -4.16
C ALA A 235 7.60 -7.45 -5.19
N GLY A 236 8.20 -6.55 -5.98
CA GLY A 236 7.55 -5.92 -7.13
C GLY A 236 7.34 -6.91 -8.30
N PRO A 237 6.78 -6.45 -9.44
CA PRO A 237 6.50 -7.30 -10.60
C PRO A 237 7.71 -8.11 -11.09
N ILE A 238 8.89 -7.48 -11.15
CA ILE A 238 10.14 -8.15 -11.56
C ILE A 238 10.50 -9.28 -10.60
N GLY A 239 10.51 -9.03 -9.29
CA GLY A 239 10.85 -10.02 -8.28
C GLY A 239 9.87 -11.19 -8.24
N GLN A 240 8.58 -10.91 -8.42
CA GLN A 240 7.53 -11.93 -8.55
C GLN A 240 7.77 -12.85 -9.74
N MET A 241 8.09 -12.30 -10.91
CA MET A 241 8.41 -13.13 -12.08
C MET A 241 9.75 -13.85 -11.95
N CYS A 242 10.75 -13.25 -11.29
CA CYS A 242 12.01 -13.91 -10.95
C CYS A 242 11.78 -15.15 -10.07
N ALA A 243 10.77 -15.13 -9.19
CA ALA A 243 10.43 -16.28 -8.37
C ALA A 243 9.95 -17.47 -9.21
N ASP A 244 8.98 -17.24 -10.11
CA ASP A 244 8.50 -18.28 -11.03
C ASP A 244 9.62 -18.80 -11.94
N PHE A 245 10.44 -17.89 -12.48
CA PHE A 245 11.56 -18.27 -13.35
C PHE A 245 12.68 -18.99 -12.62
N SER A 246 12.92 -18.68 -11.34
CA SER A 246 13.87 -19.44 -10.53
C SER A 246 13.43 -20.90 -10.38
N PHE A 247 12.14 -21.14 -10.10
CA PHE A 247 11.61 -22.51 -10.04
C PHE A 247 11.63 -23.20 -11.41
N ILE A 248 11.31 -22.49 -12.50
CA ILE A 248 11.41 -23.04 -13.86
C ILE A 248 12.86 -23.45 -14.21
N ASN A 249 13.86 -22.76 -13.66
CA ASN A 249 15.28 -23.09 -13.83
C ASN A 249 15.83 -24.05 -12.75
N GLY A 250 14.94 -24.66 -11.95
CA GLY A 250 15.30 -25.75 -11.04
C GLY A 250 15.66 -25.34 -9.62
N ALA A 251 15.43 -24.08 -9.21
CA ALA A 251 15.66 -23.67 -7.82
C ALA A 251 14.84 -24.55 -6.86
N SER A 252 15.50 -25.04 -5.80
CA SER A 252 14.83 -25.87 -4.79
C SER A 252 13.99 -25.03 -3.83
N ARG A 253 14.42 -23.79 -3.59
CA ARG A 253 13.78 -22.82 -2.68
C ARG A 253 13.95 -21.41 -3.22
N VAL A 254 12.94 -20.58 -3.02
CA VAL A 254 12.98 -19.14 -3.33
C VAL A 254 12.55 -18.37 -2.09
N ILE A 255 13.37 -17.40 -1.68
CA ILE A 255 13.16 -16.54 -0.51
C ILE A 255 13.08 -15.10 -0.98
N MET A 256 11.96 -14.42 -0.73
CA MET A 256 11.74 -13.04 -1.14
C MET A 256 11.89 -12.08 0.05
N VAL A 257 12.74 -11.07 -0.12
CA VAL A 257 13.04 -10.04 0.88
C VAL A 257 12.36 -8.74 0.47
N ASP A 258 11.36 -8.32 1.24
CA ASP A 258 10.67 -7.02 1.08
C ASP A 258 10.02 -6.65 2.44
N GLN A 259 9.00 -5.80 2.43
CA GLN A 259 8.18 -5.42 3.57
C GLN A 259 6.73 -5.15 3.13
N ASN A 260 5.84 -4.96 4.10
CA ASN A 260 4.47 -4.48 3.91
C ASN A 260 3.57 -5.45 3.12
N TRP A 261 2.47 -4.92 2.56
CA TRP A 261 1.45 -5.66 1.80
C TRP A 261 2.00 -6.50 0.65
N ARG A 262 3.16 -6.13 0.08
CA ARG A 262 3.77 -6.88 -1.02
C ARG A 262 4.13 -8.30 -0.60
N LEU A 263 4.62 -8.49 0.62
CA LEU A 263 4.90 -9.83 1.13
C LEU A 263 3.64 -10.64 1.38
N ASP A 264 2.55 -10.00 1.80
CA ASP A 264 1.27 -10.69 1.98
C ASP A 264 0.65 -11.08 0.64
N TYR A 265 0.76 -10.21 -0.38
CA TYR A 265 0.41 -10.52 -1.76
C TYR A 265 1.22 -11.71 -2.29
N VAL A 266 2.53 -11.72 -2.05
CA VAL A 266 3.42 -12.83 -2.44
C VAL A 266 3.02 -14.13 -1.76
N LYS A 267 2.79 -14.14 -0.44
CA LYS A 267 2.33 -15.34 0.28
C LYS A 267 1.01 -15.87 -0.30
N GLN A 268 0.10 -14.98 -0.70
CA GLN A 268 -1.18 -15.37 -1.28
C GLN A 268 -1.03 -15.98 -2.68
N LYS A 269 -0.19 -15.40 -3.54
CA LYS A 269 -0.08 -15.78 -4.96
C LYS A 269 1.00 -16.82 -5.25
N TYR A 270 2.02 -16.91 -4.39
CA TYR A 270 3.19 -17.75 -4.52
C TYR A 270 3.41 -18.56 -3.23
N PRO A 271 2.57 -19.56 -2.93
CA PRO A 271 2.62 -20.31 -1.66
C PRO A 271 3.92 -21.10 -1.45
N LYS A 272 4.73 -21.28 -2.49
CA LYS A 272 6.05 -21.92 -2.43
C LYS A 272 7.20 -20.94 -2.13
N VAL A 273 6.94 -19.64 -2.17
CA VAL A 273 7.95 -18.60 -1.92
C VAL A 273 7.97 -18.32 -0.43
N GLU A 274 9.13 -18.47 0.17
CA GLU A 274 9.40 -18.06 1.54
C GLU A 274 9.59 -16.53 1.58
N THR A 275 9.23 -15.87 2.67
CA THR A 275 9.32 -14.40 2.76
C THR A 275 10.12 -13.95 3.98
N VAL A 276 10.95 -12.92 3.79
CA VAL A 276 11.67 -12.22 4.85
C VAL A 276 11.19 -10.77 4.88
N ASP A 277 10.48 -10.40 5.94
CA ASP A 277 10.09 -9.02 6.21
C ASP A 277 11.24 -8.28 6.90
N PHE A 278 11.96 -7.45 6.14
CA PHE A 278 13.12 -6.74 6.70
C PHE A 278 12.73 -5.67 7.73
N SER A 279 11.47 -5.20 7.75
CA SER A 279 10.99 -4.23 8.75
C SER A 279 10.93 -4.81 10.17
N GLN A 280 10.86 -6.15 10.27
CA GLN A 280 10.80 -6.87 11.55
C GLN A 280 12.19 -7.24 12.09
N LEU A 281 13.25 -6.97 11.32
CA LEU A 281 14.61 -7.34 11.67
C LEU A 281 15.34 -6.15 12.31
N ARG A 282 16.17 -6.43 13.32
CA ARG A 282 16.94 -5.40 14.03
C ARG A 282 18.40 -5.36 13.56
N GLY A 283 18.96 -4.16 13.52
CA GLY A 283 20.37 -3.92 13.21
C GLY A 283 20.70 -3.96 11.72
N SER A 284 21.88 -3.46 11.36
CA SER A 284 22.32 -3.30 9.95
C SER A 284 22.57 -4.60 9.20
N LYS A 285 22.61 -5.75 9.91
CA LYS A 285 22.83 -7.09 9.33
C LYS A 285 21.65 -8.05 9.57
N GLY A 286 20.45 -7.51 9.81
CA GLY A 286 19.25 -8.30 10.09
C GLY A 286 18.93 -9.29 8.98
N VAL A 287 18.87 -8.82 7.72
CA VAL A 287 18.57 -9.67 6.54
C VAL A 287 19.65 -10.74 6.34
N VAL A 288 20.93 -10.34 6.38
CA VAL A 288 22.07 -11.26 6.24
C VAL A 288 21.99 -12.41 7.25
N SER A 289 21.75 -12.05 8.53
CA SER A 289 21.67 -13.04 9.60
C SER A 289 20.48 -13.97 9.41
N LYS A 290 19.32 -13.40 9.03
CA LYS A 290 18.09 -14.19 8.84
C LYS A 290 18.20 -15.14 7.66
N LEU A 291 18.75 -14.71 6.53
CA LEU A 291 18.95 -15.56 5.36
C LEU A 291 19.90 -16.71 5.68
N LYS A 292 21.00 -16.46 6.39
CA LYS A 292 21.92 -17.52 6.83
C LYS A 292 21.24 -18.50 7.77
N GLU A 293 20.44 -18.03 8.72
CA GLU A 293 19.64 -18.88 9.62
C GLU A 293 18.69 -19.82 8.84
N MET A 294 18.06 -19.32 7.76
CA MET A 294 17.12 -20.10 6.94
C MET A 294 17.78 -21.17 6.06
N VAL A 295 19.10 -21.13 5.90
CA VAL A 295 19.86 -21.99 4.98
C VAL A 295 21.17 -22.50 5.62
N ASP A 296 21.01 -23.13 6.80
CA ASP A 296 22.06 -23.89 7.52
C ASP A 296 23.34 -23.08 7.83
N GLY A 297 23.22 -21.76 7.98
CA GLY A 297 24.31 -20.86 8.33
C GLY A 297 25.21 -20.45 7.15
N HIS A 298 25.01 -21.01 5.96
CA HIS A 298 25.89 -20.78 4.81
C HIS A 298 25.51 -19.54 3.99
N GLY A 299 24.21 -19.24 3.90
CA GLY A 299 23.66 -18.24 2.98
C GLY A 299 23.14 -18.84 1.67
N PRO A 300 22.22 -18.15 0.96
CA PRO A 300 21.68 -18.63 -0.32
C PRO A 300 22.76 -18.81 -1.40
N ASP A 301 22.45 -19.62 -2.41
CA ASP A 301 23.31 -19.87 -3.58
C ASP A 301 23.38 -18.66 -4.52
N VAL A 302 22.24 -18.00 -4.66
CA VAL A 302 22.01 -16.91 -5.61
C VAL A 302 21.26 -15.78 -4.90
N ALA A 303 21.69 -14.54 -5.14
CA ALA A 303 20.94 -13.35 -4.79
C ALA A 303 20.58 -12.55 -6.05
N LEU A 304 19.31 -12.19 -6.20
CA LEU A 304 18.77 -11.40 -7.31
C LEU A 304 18.30 -10.05 -6.79
N GLU A 305 18.85 -8.96 -7.34
CA GLU A 305 18.51 -7.59 -6.98
C GLU A 305 17.39 -7.09 -7.91
N CYS A 306 16.23 -6.75 -7.36
CA CYS A 306 15.04 -6.30 -8.09
C CYS A 306 14.40 -5.06 -7.45
N VAL A 307 15.21 -4.15 -6.88
CA VAL A 307 14.77 -2.93 -6.17
C VAL A 307 15.23 -1.65 -6.88
N ALA A 308 16.54 -1.37 -6.93
CA ALA A 308 17.25 -0.17 -7.42
C ALA A 308 18.16 0.50 -6.37
N GLY A 309 19.15 1.26 -6.86
CA GLY A 309 20.19 1.90 -6.06
C GLY A 309 19.81 3.17 -5.32
N GLU A 310 18.69 3.83 -5.66
CA GLU A 310 18.31 5.15 -5.12
C GLU A 310 17.71 5.12 -3.70
N TYR A 311 17.55 3.94 -3.09
CA TYR A 311 16.89 3.76 -1.79
C TYR A 311 17.90 3.52 -0.66
N PRO A 312 18.39 4.59 0.03
CA PRO A 312 19.32 4.43 1.14
C PRO A 312 18.65 3.74 2.33
N LYS A 313 19.36 2.79 2.94
CA LYS A 313 19.00 2.15 4.22
C LYS A 313 19.61 2.88 5.42
N SER A 314 20.70 3.61 5.24
CA SER A 314 21.37 4.36 6.31
C SER A 314 21.41 5.87 6.08
N TRP A 315 21.48 6.60 7.19
CA TRP A 315 21.55 8.07 7.19
C TRP A 315 22.79 8.61 6.47
N LEU A 316 23.90 7.85 6.44
CA LEU A 316 25.13 8.25 5.76
C LEU A 316 24.89 8.32 4.25
N HIS A 317 24.41 7.24 3.65
CA HIS A 317 24.06 7.19 2.23
C HIS A 317 22.91 8.15 1.88
N THR A 318 21.96 8.39 2.79
CA THR A 318 20.95 9.45 2.61
C THR A 318 21.60 10.83 2.46
N VAL A 319 22.61 11.15 3.28
CA VAL A 319 23.34 12.42 3.18
C VAL A 319 24.18 12.47 1.91
N GLU A 320 24.89 11.41 1.55
CA GLU A 320 25.74 11.37 0.36
C GLU A 320 24.94 11.53 -0.94
N LEU A 321 23.76 10.89 -1.05
CA LEU A 321 22.84 11.13 -2.16
C LEU A 321 22.33 12.58 -2.17
N ALA A 322 21.94 13.12 -1.00
CA ALA A 322 21.41 14.47 -0.91
C ALA A 322 22.44 15.57 -1.27
N THR A 323 23.73 15.32 -0.99
CA THR A 323 24.84 16.23 -1.32
C THR A 323 25.42 15.97 -2.72
N GLY A 324 25.03 14.87 -3.38
CA GLY A 324 25.56 14.45 -4.68
C GLY A 324 26.97 13.84 -4.60
N MET A 325 27.38 13.38 -3.42
CA MET A 325 28.66 12.66 -3.20
C MET A 325 28.61 11.21 -3.70
N GLU A 326 27.42 10.65 -3.89
CA GLU A 326 27.16 9.43 -4.65
C GLU A 326 25.86 9.60 -5.45
N THR A 327 25.66 8.78 -6.48
CA THR A 327 24.39 8.75 -7.25
C THR A 327 23.53 7.54 -6.90
N ASP A 328 24.16 6.46 -6.45
CA ASP A 328 23.50 5.20 -6.10
C ASP A 328 24.13 4.62 -4.84
N THR A 329 23.36 3.88 -4.06
CA THR A 329 23.83 3.29 -2.79
C THR A 329 24.32 1.86 -2.99
N SER A 330 25.38 1.47 -2.27
CA SER A 330 25.90 0.10 -2.30
C SER A 330 25.29 -0.81 -1.25
N GLU A 331 24.37 -0.30 -0.42
CA GLU A 331 23.90 -0.99 0.79
C GLU A 331 23.20 -2.31 0.49
N ILE A 332 22.28 -2.34 -0.48
CA ILE A 332 21.61 -3.58 -0.91
C ILE A 332 22.62 -4.54 -1.53
N LEU A 333 23.53 -4.05 -2.38
CA LEU A 333 24.55 -4.88 -3.02
C LEU A 333 25.48 -5.53 -1.99
N ASN A 334 25.92 -4.76 -0.99
CA ASN A 334 26.73 -5.25 0.12
C ASN A 334 25.95 -6.27 0.96
N GLU A 335 24.68 -6.01 1.25
CA GLU A 335 23.81 -6.96 1.96
C GLU A 335 23.67 -8.28 1.19
N MET A 336 23.49 -8.25 -0.13
CA MET A 336 23.44 -9.43 -0.99
C MET A 336 24.76 -10.19 -1.00
N ILE A 337 25.89 -9.48 -1.22
CA ILE A 337 27.24 -10.05 -1.20
C ILE A 337 27.51 -10.73 0.14
N GLU A 338 27.13 -10.12 1.27
CA GLU A 338 27.30 -10.69 2.60
C GLU A 338 26.34 -11.85 2.89
N SER A 339 25.18 -11.88 2.24
CA SER A 339 24.13 -12.89 2.42
C SER A 339 24.47 -14.20 1.74
N VAL A 340 24.90 -14.20 0.48
CA VAL A 340 25.18 -15.42 -0.28
C VAL A 340 26.32 -16.23 0.34
N LYS A 341 26.38 -17.54 0.06
CA LYS A 341 27.52 -18.38 0.48
C LYS A 341 28.80 -18.06 -0.28
N ASN A 342 29.95 -18.58 0.18
CA ASN A 342 31.21 -18.48 -0.58
C ASN A 342 31.04 -19.16 -1.96
N TYR A 343 31.60 -18.55 -3.00
CA TYR A 343 31.35 -18.90 -4.41
C TYR A 343 29.88 -18.76 -4.85
N GLY A 344 29.04 -18.04 -4.09
CA GLY A 344 27.69 -17.67 -4.49
C GLY A 344 27.66 -16.67 -5.66
N ARG A 345 26.45 -16.45 -6.20
CA ARG A 345 26.21 -15.55 -7.34
C ARG A 345 25.29 -14.40 -6.92
N VAL A 346 25.58 -13.21 -7.41
CA VAL A 346 24.81 -11.98 -7.18
C VAL A 346 24.51 -11.37 -8.55
N GLY A 347 23.22 -11.18 -8.86
CA GLY A 347 22.75 -10.52 -10.07
C GLY A 347 22.15 -9.16 -9.75
N ILE A 348 22.55 -8.14 -10.51
CA ILE A 348 22.01 -6.77 -10.39
C ILE A 348 21.12 -6.45 -11.60
N THR A 349 19.82 -6.30 -11.34
CA THR A 349 18.78 -6.04 -12.35
C THR A 349 18.01 -4.75 -12.10
N GLY A 350 17.85 -4.32 -10.85
CA GLY A 350 17.30 -3.01 -10.54
C GLY A 350 18.13 -1.88 -11.15
N VAL A 351 17.54 -0.68 -11.23
CA VAL A 351 18.18 0.47 -11.89
C VAL A 351 19.27 1.06 -11.01
N TYR A 352 20.47 1.19 -11.57
CA TYR A 352 21.60 1.92 -11.02
C TYR A 352 22.15 2.83 -12.11
N VAL A 353 22.24 4.13 -11.83
CA VAL A 353 22.53 5.15 -12.87
C VAL A 353 24.01 5.54 -12.90
N GLY A 354 24.74 5.43 -11.80
CA GLY A 354 26.13 5.89 -11.73
C GLY A 354 26.97 5.29 -10.61
N TYR A 355 27.68 6.16 -9.90
CA TYR A 355 28.73 5.77 -8.96
C TYR A 355 28.17 5.60 -7.54
N THR A 356 28.78 4.65 -6.81
CA THR A 356 28.45 4.38 -5.42
C THR A 356 29.70 4.35 -4.55
N ASN A 357 29.57 4.79 -3.30
CA ASN A 357 30.63 4.66 -2.29
C ASN A 357 30.50 3.33 -1.54
N HIS A 358 31.58 2.92 -0.86
CA HIS A 358 31.57 1.80 0.10
C HIS A 358 31.21 0.41 -0.48
N PHE A 359 31.34 0.20 -1.78
CA PHE A 359 31.15 -1.13 -2.39
C PHE A 359 32.19 -2.13 -1.87
N ASN A 360 31.73 -3.26 -1.33
CA ASN A 360 32.57 -4.25 -0.66
C ASN A 360 33.28 -5.19 -1.65
N ILE A 361 34.15 -4.60 -2.48
CA ILE A 361 34.95 -5.33 -3.48
C ILE A 361 35.86 -6.40 -2.86
N GLY A 362 36.32 -6.19 -1.62
CA GLY A 362 37.13 -7.17 -0.89
C GLY A 362 36.38 -8.48 -0.65
N SER A 363 35.13 -8.42 -0.21
CA SER A 363 34.28 -9.61 0.00
C SER A 363 34.01 -10.35 -1.30
N VAL A 364 33.84 -9.63 -2.41
CA VAL A 364 33.68 -10.25 -3.74
C VAL A 364 34.90 -11.09 -4.10
N MET A 365 36.09 -10.53 -3.96
CA MET A 365 37.35 -11.21 -4.29
C MET A 365 37.65 -12.37 -3.34
N GLU A 366 37.71 -12.11 -2.02
CA GLU A 366 38.16 -13.08 -1.01
C GLU A 366 37.23 -14.31 -0.90
N ARG A 367 35.93 -14.12 -1.16
CA ARG A 367 34.93 -15.21 -1.06
C ARG A 367 34.57 -15.81 -2.42
N GLY A 368 35.23 -15.36 -3.50
CA GLY A 368 35.02 -15.87 -4.85
C GLY A 368 33.62 -15.63 -5.40
N ILE A 369 32.93 -14.58 -4.95
CA ILE A 369 31.56 -14.26 -5.34
C ILE A 369 31.53 -13.88 -6.82
N ARG A 370 30.55 -14.43 -7.54
CA ARG A 370 30.27 -14.01 -8.92
C ARG A 370 29.30 -12.86 -8.85
N PHE A 371 29.75 -11.68 -9.25
CA PHE A 371 28.93 -10.49 -9.34
C PHE A 371 28.64 -10.22 -10.81
N ILE A 372 27.37 -10.36 -11.21
CA ILE A 372 26.92 -10.28 -12.59
C ILE A 372 26.08 -9.01 -12.76
N GLY A 373 26.59 -8.09 -13.58
CA GLY A 373 25.81 -6.99 -14.12
C GLY A 373 24.83 -7.50 -15.17
N ASN A 374 23.58 -7.80 -14.78
CA ASN A 374 22.60 -8.28 -15.75
C ASN A 374 22.26 -7.20 -16.78
N GLY A 375 22.31 -5.93 -16.34
CA GLY A 375 22.05 -4.75 -17.16
C GLY A 375 20.60 -4.69 -17.66
N GLN A 376 20.35 -3.76 -18.56
CA GLN A 376 19.08 -3.66 -19.27
C GLN A 376 18.87 -4.94 -20.10
N ALA A 377 17.74 -5.61 -19.94
CA ALA A 377 17.57 -6.97 -20.42
C ALA A 377 17.36 -7.05 -21.94
N PRO A 378 18.10 -7.87 -22.71
CA PRO A 378 17.96 -7.93 -24.15
C PRO A 378 16.65 -8.62 -24.58
N VAL A 379 15.56 -7.87 -24.72
CA VAL A 379 14.22 -8.38 -25.07
C VAL A 379 14.25 -9.27 -26.31
N HIS A 380 14.98 -8.86 -27.35
CA HIS A 380 15.03 -9.61 -28.62
C HIS A 380 15.64 -11.01 -28.46
N LEU A 381 16.45 -11.22 -27.43
CA LEU A 381 17.05 -12.52 -27.14
C LEU A 381 16.02 -13.51 -26.60
N TYR A 382 14.95 -13.04 -25.93
CA TYR A 382 14.08 -13.90 -25.13
C TYR A 382 12.60 -13.91 -25.57
N TRP A 383 12.08 -12.81 -26.09
CA TRP A 383 10.64 -12.60 -26.28
C TRP A 383 9.91 -13.67 -27.14
N GLU A 384 10.58 -14.27 -28.13
CA GLU A 384 9.99 -15.32 -28.98
C GLU A 384 9.80 -16.62 -28.19
N ASP A 385 10.75 -16.97 -27.33
CA ASP A 385 10.66 -18.17 -26.52
C ASP A 385 9.75 -17.97 -25.32
N LEU A 386 9.76 -16.78 -24.71
CA LEU A 386 8.80 -16.40 -23.68
C LEU A 386 7.36 -16.37 -24.21
N LEU A 387 7.13 -15.91 -25.44
CA LEU A 387 5.83 -15.99 -26.11
C LEU A 387 5.34 -17.43 -26.22
N LYS A 388 6.20 -18.36 -26.66
CA LYS A 388 5.85 -19.79 -26.74
C LYS A 388 5.49 -20.36 -25.36
N LYS A 389 6.17 -19.91 -24.31
CA LYS A 389 5.87 -20.33 -22.93
C LYS A 389 4.53 -19.79 -22.43
N ILE A 390 4.15 -18.56 -22.81
CA ILE A 390 2.80 -18.03 -22.58
C ILE A 390 1.76 -18.88 -23.31
N GLN A 391 1.98 -19.20 -24.59
CA GLN A 391 1.05 -20.03 -25.37
C GLN A 391 0.84 -21.43 -24.78
N LYS A 392 1.90 -22.00 -24.19
CA LYS A 392 1.84 -23.30 -23.49
C LYS A 392 1.23 -23.22 -22.08
N GLY A 393 0.96 -22.02 -21.57
CA GLY A 393 0.51 -21.82 -20.19
C GLY A 393 1.59 -22.10 -19.13
N GLU A 394 2.88 -22.14 -19.52
CA GLU A 394 4.00 -22.29 -18.59
C GLU A 394 4.24 -21.01 -17.77
N ILE A 395 3.80 -19.86 -18.28
CA ILE A 395 3.93 -18.54 -17.67
C ILE A 395 2.56 -17.87 -17.64
N ASP A 396 2.20 -17.31 -16.49
CA ASP A 396 1.02 -16.44 -16.35
C ASP A 396 1.43 -15.05 -15.86
N PRO A 397 1.68 -14.09 -16.77
CA PRO A 397 2.12 -12.75 -16.37
C PRO A 397 1.04 -11.98 -15.61
N LEU A 398 -0.23 -12.40 -15.70
CA LEU A 398 -1.33 -11.67 -15.07
C LEU A 398 -1.34 -11.80 -13.53
N LYS A 399 -0.56 -12.75 -12.97
CA LYS A 399 -0.45 -12.95 -11.51
C LYS A 399 0.09 -11.73 -10.76
N MET A 400 0.92 -10.91 -11.41
CA MET A 400 1.50 -9.72 -10.79
C MET A 400 0.59 -8.48 -10.87
N ILE A 401 -0.51 -8.55 -11.63
CA ILE A 401 -1.40 -7.41 -11.87
C ILE A 401 -2.31 -7.19 -10.65
N THR A 402 -2.30 -5.96 -10.15
CA THR A 402 -3.21 -5.50 -9.09
C THR A 402 -4.39 -4.71 -9.64
N HIS A 403 -4.16 -3.84 -10.64
CA HIS A 403 -5.16 -2.90 -11.13
C HIS A 403 -5.19 -2.81 -12.67
N ARG A 404 -6.36 -2.44 -13.19
CA ARG A 404 -6.57 -2.03 -14.59
C ARG A 404 -7.22 -0.66 -14.56
N VAL A 405 -6.64 0.30 -15.28
CA VAL A 405 -7.11 1.69 -15.33
C VAL A 405 -7.19 2.18 -16.76
N SER A 406 -7.95 3.25 -16.99
CA SER A 406 -7.89 3.96 -18.26
C SER A 406 -6.73 4.95 -18.30
N VAL A 407 -6.34 5.39 -19.49
CA VAL A 407 -5.21 6.33 -19.68
C VAL A 407 -5.40 7.63 -18.91
N GLU A 408 -6.64 8.08 -18.71
CA GLU A 408 -6.99 9.30 -17.98
C GLU A 408 -6.65 9.24 -16.49
N ASP A 409 -6.56 8.05 -15.92
CA ASP A 409 -6.28 7.85 -14.50
C ASP A 409 -4.79 7.59 -14.22
N LEU A 410 -3.93 7.54 -15.25
CA LEU A 410 -2.50 7.21 -15.08
C LEU A 410 -1.78 8.15 -14.10
N ALA A 411 -2.07 9.46 -14.11
CA ALA A 411 -1.46 10.39 -13.16
C ALA A 411 -1.79 10.02 -11.69
N LYS A 412 -3.02 9.55 -11.42
CA LYS A 412 -3.42 9.07 -10.09
C LYS A 412 -2.75 7.75 -9.75
N VAL A 413 -2.55 6.88 -10.74
CA VAL A 413 -1.82 5.61 -10.54
C VAL A 413 -0.37 5.88 -10.14
N TYR A 414 0.31 6.82 -10.79
CA TYR A 414 1.66 7.23 -10.41
C TYR A 414 1.71 7.73 -8.96
N GLU A 415 0.76 8.57 -8.55
CA GLU A 415 0.67 9.05 -7.17
C GLU A 415 0.50 7.89 -6.17
N LYS A 416 -0.43 6.97 -6.44
CA LYS A 416 -0.68 5.80 -5.58
C LYS A 416 0.50 4.84 -5.54
N PHE A 417 1.15 4.63 -6.68
CA PHE A 417 2.29 3.72 -6.84
C PHE A 417 3.53 4.26 -6.11
N ASP A 418 3.78 5.57 -6.20
CA ASP A 418 4.84 6.26 -5.47
C ASP A 418 4.63 6.18 -3.95
N LYS A 419 3.42 6.49 -3.49
CA LYS A 419 3.05 6.45 -2.07
C LYS A 419 2.87 5.02 -1.53
N LYS A 420 2.96 4.00 -2.38
CA LYS A 420 2.78 2.57 -2.03
C LYS A 420 1.43 2.29 -1.35
N GLU A 421 0.38 3.00 -1.75
CA GLU A 421 -0.91 3.10 -1.06
C GLU A 421 -1.80 1.84 -1.15
N ASP A 422 -1.50 0.88 -2.03
CA ASP A 422 -2.23 -0.38 -2.16
C ASP A 422 -1.94 -1.34 -0.98
N GLY A 423 -2.30 -0.93 0.23
CA GLY A 423 -2.09 -1.70 1.46
C GLY A 423 -2.22 -0.88 2.74
N GLN A 424 -2.38 0.44 2.67
CA GLN A 424 -3.01 1.17 3.77
C GLN A 424 -4.50 0.88 3.68
N ALA A 425 -5.14 0.53 4.81
CA ALA A 425 -6.59 0.64 4.88
C ALA A 425 -6.92 2.07 4.43
N PRO A 426 -7.75 2.24 3.38
CA PRO A 426 -8.04 3.57 2.85
C PRO A 426 -8.47 4.44 4.02
N ASP A 427 -7.93 5.64 4.12
CA ASP A 427 -8.48 6.60 5.05
C ASP A 427 -9.97 6.73 4.74
N ILE A 428 -10.81 6.51 5.75
CA ILE A 428 -12.26 6.51 5.61
C ILE A 428 -12.74 7.85 5.03
N GLY A 429 -12.00 8.93 5.26
CA GLY A 429 -12.26 10.26 4.71
C GLY A 429 -12.20 10.35 3.18
N GLN A 430 -11.54 9.41 2.51
CA GLN A 430 -11.40 9.41 1.05
C GLN A 430 -12.68 8.94 0.32
N PHE A 431 -13.64 8.34 1.04
CA PHE A 431 -14.91 7.94 0.44
C PHE A 431 -15.81 9.16 0.22
N PRO A 432 -16.48 9.27 -0.95
CA PRO A 432 -17.30 10.43 -1.26
C PRO A 432 -18.59 10.52 -0.43
N SER A 433 -19.00 9.43 0.26
CA SER A 433 -20.18 9.39 1.13
C SER A 433 -20.16 8.19 2.09
N ILE A 434 -20.99 8.24 3.14
CA ILE A 434 -21.24 7.10 4.04
C ILE A 434 -21.81 5.89 3.27
N ASP A 435 -22.66 6.11 2.27
CA ASP A 435 -23.18 5.03 1.44
C ASP A 435 -22.10 4.33 0.61
N ALA A 436 -21.17 5.10 0.05
CA ALA A 436 -20.02 4.55 -0.68
C ALA A 436 -19.13 3.73 0.25
N LEU A 437 -18.87 4.25 1.46
CA LEU A 437 -18.13 3.55 2.50
C LEU A 437 -18.82 2.25 2.92
N ARG A 438 -20.12 2.26 3.21
CA ARG A 438 -20.90 1.07 3.59
C ARG A 438 -20.86 0.00 2.50
N LYS A 439 -21.07 0.38 1.23
CA LYS A 439 -20.97 -0.53 0.08
C LYS A 439 -19.59 -1.16 -0.02
N TRP A 440 -18.54 -0.36 0.15
CA TRP A 440 -17.17 -0.86 0.15
C TRP A 440 -16.93 -1.84 1.30
N ILE A 441 -17.36 -1.54 2.53
CA ILE A 441 -17.23 -2.45 3.68
C ILE A 441 -17.92 -3.79 3.41
N ILE A 442 -19.15 -3.77 2.87
CA ILE A 442 -19.91 -4.99 2.55
C ILE A 442 -19.16 -5.82 1.49
N GLN A 443 -18.67 -5.18 0.43
CA GLN A 443 -17.92 -5.85 -0.63
C GLN A 443 -16.58 -6.42 -0.13
N SER A 444 -15.85 -5.66 0.69
CA SER A 444 -14.58 -6.07 1.30
C SER A 444 -14.77 -7.22 2.29
N LYS A 445 -15.83 -7.21 3.12
CA LYS A 445 -16.17 -8.32 4.03
C LYS A 445 -16.54 -9.59 3.27
N ALA A 446 -17.29 -9.48 2.17
CA ALA A 446 -17.61 -10.62 1.31
C ALA A 446 -16.36 -11.23 0.64
N ALA A 447 -15.37 -10.39 0.30
CA ALA A 447 -14.10 -10.82 -0.27
C ALA A 447 -13.11 -11.40 0.77
N MET A 448 -13.24 -11.04 2.06
CA MET A 448 -12.30 -11.41 3.14
C MET A 448 -12.85 -12.45 4.14
N SER A 449 -14.03 -13.03 3.90
CA SER A 449 -14.68 -13.96 4.84
C SER A 449 -13.90 -15.28 5.02
N ALA A 450 -12.98 -15.31 6.00
CA ALA A 450 -12.46 -16.52 6.65
C ALA A 450 -11.71 -16.28 7.99
N GLN A 451 -11.40 -15.05 8.43
CA GLN A 451 -10.34 -14.86 9.45
C GLN A 451 -10.67 -14.14 10.76
N ILE A 452 -11.89 -13.69 11.01
CA ILE A 452 -12.21 -13.01 12.28
C ILE A 452 -13.56 -13.55 12.78
N GLY A 453 -13.56 -14.17 13.97
CA GLY A 453 -14.80 -14.65 14.60
C GLY A 453 -14.92 -16.17 14.83
N GLY A 454 -13.81 -16.87 15.13
CA GLY A 454 -13.90 -18.27 15.55
C GLY A 454 -14.81 -18.44 16.77
N LYS A 455 -15.62 -19.50 16.80
CA LYS A 455 -16.40 -19.89 17.99
C LYS A 455 -15.44 -20.06 19.16
N VAL A 456 -15.68 -19.33 20.25
CA VAL A 456 -14.95 -19.54 21.52
C VAL A 456 -15.73 -20.60 22.31
N PRO A 457 -15.11 -21.73 22.69
CA PRO A 457 -15.80 -22.77 23.46
C PRO A 457 -16.39 -22.23 24.78
N GLY A 458 -17.57 -22.73 25.16
CA GLY A 458 -18.23 -22.40 26.43
C GLY A 458 -19.05 -21.10 26.42
N VAL A 459 -19.30 -20.50 25.24
CA VAL A 459 -20.10 -19.29 25.08
C VAL A 459 -21.37 -19.59 24.27
N LYS A 460 -22.53 -19.29 24.87
CA LYS A 460 -23.85 -19.34 24.23
C LYS A 460 -24.22 -17.94 23.72
N GLU A 461 -24.66 -17.87 22.46
CA GLU A 461 -25.07 -16.63 21.80
C GLU A 461 -26.58 -16.65 21.53
N THR A 462 -27.29 -15.57 21.88
CA THR A 462 -28.72 -15.41 21.61
C THR A 462 -29.06 -13.99 21.18
N ASP A 463 -29.84 -13.84 20.11
CA ASP A 463 -30.29 -12.54 19.63
C ASP A 463 -31.66 -12.17 20.23
N HIS A 464 -31.80 -10.90 20.59
CA HIS A 464 -33.00 -10.30 21.18
C HIS A 464 -33.39 -9.08 20.36
N GLN A 465 -34.70 -8.84 20.22
CA GLN A 465 -35.23 -7.61 19.66
C GLN A 465 -35.71 -6.73 20.81
N VAL A 466 -35.09 -5.56 20.97
CA VAL A 466 -35.34 -4.65 22.09
C VAL A 466 -36.12 -3.45 21.58
N SER A 467 -37.20 -3.09 22.27
CA SER A 467 -38.02 -1.93 21.93
C SER A 467 -37.42 -0.65 22.50
N MET A 468 -37.27 0.36 21.66
CA MET A 468 -36.77 1.69 22.00
C MET A 468 -37.92 2.61 22.44
N ARG A 469 -37.58 3.74 23.07
CA ARG A 469 -38.57 4.74 23.56
C ARG A 469 -39.51 5.30 22.49
N ASP A 470 -39.13 5.26 21.23
CA ASP A 470 -39.90 5.78 20.10
C ASP A 470 -40.70 4.70 19.36
N GLY A 471 -40.72 3.47 19.89
CA GLY A 471 -41.42 2.32 19.30
C GLY A 471 -40.62 1.60 18.21
N ALA A 472 -39.41 2.04 17.87
CA ALA A 472 -38.51 1.27 17.02
C ALA A 472 -37.97 0.03 17.75
N THR A 473 -37.43 -0.93 17.01
CA THR A 473 -36.75 -2.10 17.56
C THR A 473 -35.32 -2.19 17.05
N ILE A 474 -34.38 -2.52 17.94
CA ILE A 474 -32.98 -2.82 17.59
C ILE A 474 -32.62 -4.24 18.01
N ALA A 475 -31.60 -4.80 17.37
CA ALA A 475 -31.06 -6.09 17.75
C ALA A 475 -30.05 -5.95 18.91
N CYS A 476 -30.08 -6.88 19.86
CA CYS A 476 -29.02 -7.05 20.85
C CYS A 476 -28.60 -8.51 20.85
N ARG A 477 -27.30 -8.80 20.80
CA ARG A 477 -26.76 -10.15 20.91
C ARG A 477 -26.19 -10.37 22.30
N VAL A 478 -26.71 -11.38 22.99
CA VAL A 478 -26.28 -11.76 24.34
C VAL A 478 -25.33 -12.94 24.25
N TYR A 479 -24.17 -12.81 24.89
CA TYR A 479 -23.15 -13.83 25.07
C TYR A 479 -23.14 -14.24 26.55
N ALA A 480 -23.45 -15.50 26.83
CA ALA A 480 -23.55 -16.03 28.19
C ALA A 480 -22.73 -17.32 28.35
N PRO A 481 -22.18 -17.63 29.53
CA PRO A 481 -21.48 -18.89 29.77
C PRO A 481 -22.44 -20.09 29.59
N GLU A 482 -22.00 -21.17 28.94
CA GLU A 482 -22.82 -22.40 28.78
C GLU A 482 -23.14 -23.09 30.12
N GLN A 483 -22.22 -22.98 31.09
CA GLN A 483 -22.43 -23.44 32.46
C GLN A 483 -22.66 -22.21 33.34
N ALA A 484 -23.93 -21.98 33.71
CA ALA A 484 -24.31 -20.84 34.54
C ALA A 484 -23.67 -20.95 35.94
N SER A 485 -22.96 -19.90 36.36
CA SER A 485 -22.59 -19.69 37.76
C SER A 485 -23.78 -19.13 38.53
N THR A 486 -23.71 -19.12 39.87
CA THR A 486 -24.71 -18.46 40.74
C THR A 486 -24.58 -16.92 40.67
N GLY A 487 -24.82 -16.35 39.49
CA GLY A 487 -24.79 -14.91 39.17
C GLY A 487 -23.50 -14.45 38.47
N SER A 488 -23.61 -14.06 37.19
CA SER A 488 -22.52 -13.53 36.35
C SER A 488 -22.54 -12.01 36.25
N PRO A 489 -21.41 -11.28 36.23
CA PRO A 489 -21.41 -9.83 36.01
C PRO A 489 -22.06 -9.46 34.66
N LEU A 490 -22.75 -8.32 34.63
CA LEU A 490 -23.38 -7.78 33.42
C LEU A 490 -22.42 -6.82 32.72
N VAL A 491 -22.18 -7.02 31.42
CA VAL A 491 -21.39 -6.12 30.58
C VAL A 491 -22.20 -5.72 29.36
N VAL A 492 -22.39 -4.42 29.11
CA VAL A 492 -23.06 -3.92 27.90
C VAL A 492 -22.03 -3.27 26.98
N ILE A 493 -21.94 -3.70 25.73
CA ILE A 493 -20.94 -3.27 24.76
C ILE A 493 -21.61 -2.58 23.57
N TYR A 494 -21.09 -1.41 23.19
CA TYR A 494 -21.53 -0.64 22.02
C TYR A 494 -20.43 -0.60 20.96
N HIS A 495 -20.78 -0.86 19.70
CA HIS A 495 -19.82 -0.87 18.61
C HIS A 495 -19.36 0.54 18.19
N GLY A 496 -18.14 0.61 17.62
CA GLY A 496 -17.62 1.81 16.96
C GLY A 496 -18.16 2.02 15.55
N GLY A 497 -17.59 2.99 14.83
CA GLY A 497 -17.99 3.30 13.45
C GLY A 497 -18.58 4.69 13.22
N GLY A 498 -18.19 5.67 14.05
CA GLY A 498 -18.57 7.07 13.86
C GLY A 498 -20.09 7.29 13.77
N TRP A 499 -20.87 6.47 14.49
CA TRP A 499 -22.35 6.46 14.49
C TRP A 499 -23.01 6.18 13.13
N CYS A 500 -22.23 5.94 12.08
CA CYS A 500 -22.73 5.82 10.71
C CYS A 500 -22.53 4.42 10.11
N ILE A 501 -21.62 3.63 10.67
CA ILE A 501 -21.31 2.26 10.26
C ILE A 501 -21.15 1.37 11.50
N GLY A 502 -21.10 0.05 11.29
CA GLY A 502 -20.90 -0.95 12.34
C GLY A 502 -22.14 -1.83 12.57
N GLY A 503 -22.03 -2.73 13.55
CA GLY A 503 -23.07 -3.65 13.95
C GLY A 503 -22.58 -4.67 14.98
N LEU A 504 -23.39 -5.70 15.21
CA LEU A 504 -23.14 -6.75 16.21
C LEU A 504 -21.88 -7.58 15.97
N GLU A 505 -21.30 -7.53 14.78
CA GLU A 505 -20.07 -8.24 14.42
C GLU A 505 -18.79 -7.50 14.82
N ASN A 506 -18.86 -6.22 15.18
CA ASN A 506 -17.66 -5.43 15.46
C ASN A 506 -16.98 -5.82 16.77
N GLU A 507 -17.77 -6.07 17.81
CA GLU A 507 -17.27 -6.33 19.17
C GLU A 507 -17.51 -7.78 19.63
N GLU A 508 -17.86 -8.68 18.69
CA GLU A 508 -18.21 -10.08 19.02
C GLU A 508 -17.06 -10.84 19.68
N LEU A 509 -15.81 -10.61 19.23
CA LEU A 509 -14.64 -11.29 19.79
C LEU A 509 -14.41 -10.85 21.24
N LEU A 510 -14.54 -9.56 21.52
CA LEU A 510 -14.42 -9.03 22.88
C LEU A 510 -15.50 -9.64 23.77
N CYS A 511 -16.76 -9.64 23.33
CA CYS A 511 -17.87 -10.23 24.09
C CYS A 511 -17.63 -11.72 24.40
N ARG A 512 -17.24 -12.51 23.39
CA ARG A 512 -16.90 -13.94 23.57
C ARG A 512 -15.77 -14.14 24.57
N LEU A 513 -14.72 -13.31 24.51
CA LEU A 513 -13.57 -13.42 25.40
C LEU A 513 -13.89 -12.99 26.83
N LEU A 514 -14.67 -11.93 27.03
CA LEU A 514 -15.12 -11.51 28.36
C LEU A 514 -16.02 -12.59 29.00
N THR A 515 -16.95 -13.15 28.23
CA THR A 515 -17.78 -14.28 28.69
C THR A 515 -16.94 -15.51 29.03
N SER A 516 -16.05 -15.93 28.13
CA SER A 516 -15.24 -17.15 28.32
C SER A 516 -14.18 -17.01 29.43
N LYS A 517 -13.53 -15.85 29.56
CA LYS A 517 -12.39 -15.65 30.47
C LYS A 517 -12.79 -15.10 31.83
N LEU A 518 -13.84 -14.28 31.89
CA LEU A 518 -14.27 -13.60 33.12
C LEU A 518 -15.65 -14.08 33.61
N GLY A 519 -16.35 -14.92 32.84
CA GLY A 519 -17.66 -15.42 33.22
C GLY A 519 -18.76 -14.35 33.13
N CYS A 520 -18.56 -13.29 32.37
CA CYS A 520 -19.54 -12.21 32.19
C CYS A 520 -20.70 -12.63 31.28
N VAL A 521 -21.88 -12.07 31.51
CA VAL A 521 -22.92 -11.98 30.48
C VAL A 521 -22.71 -10.67 29.73
N CYS A 522 -22.38 -10.76 28.44
CA CYS A 522 -22.15 -9.61 27.58
C CYS A 522 -23.37 -9.36 26.69
N VAL A 523 -23.94 -8.16 26.75
CA VAL A 523 -24.99 -7.69 25.85
C VAL A 523 -24.34 -6.77 24.82
N ASN A 524 -24.17 -7.25 23.60
CA ASN A 524 -23.68 -6.45 22.48
C ASN A 524 -24.86 -5.73 21.82
N VAL A 525 -24.79 -4.42 21.73
CA VAL A 525 -25.90 -3.54 21.33
C VAL A 525 -25.67 -3.04 19.92
N ASP A 526 -26.63 -3.32 19.03
CA ASP A 526 -26.78 -2.61 17.77
C ASP A 526 -27.51 -1.29 18.03
N TYR A 527 -27.29 -0.27 17.21
CA TYR A 527 -28.03 0.98 17.30
C TYR A 527 -28.30 1.54 15.91
N ARG A 528 -29.40 2.30 15.76
CA ARG A 528 -29.75 2.84 14.45
C ARG A 528 -28.70 3.86 13.99
N LEU A 529 -28.23 3.72 12.75
CA LEU A 529 -27.09 4.46 12.22
C LEU A 529 -27.51 5.74 11.49
N ALA A 530 -26.64 6.74 11.52
CA ALA A 530 -26.71 7.91 10.66
C ALA A 530 -26.17 7.60 9.23
N PRO A 531 -26.61 8.31 8.18
CA PRO A 531 -27.44 9.52 8.19
C PRO A 531 -28.94 9.29 8.38
N GLU A 532 -29.43 8.05 8.36
CA GLU A 532 -30.85 7.73 8.47
C GLU A 532 -31.41 8.10 9.85
N HIS A 533 -30.62 7.85 10.89
CA HIS A 533 -30.95 8.12 12.29
C HIS A 533 -29.85 8.98 12.92
N LYS A 534 -29.93 10.28 12.66
CA LYS A 534 -29.00 11.29 13.17
C LYS A 534 -29.03 11.43 14.71
N PHE A 535 -28.06 12.15 15.25
CA PHE A 535 -28.00 12.54 16.66
C PHE A 535 -29.36 13.05 17.19
N PRO A 536 -29.81 12.64 18.38
CA PRO A 536 -29.17 11.73 19.35
C PRO A 536 -29.64 10.27 19.27
N ALA A 537 -30.19 9.79 18.14
CA ALA A 537 -30.81 8.47 18.07
C ALA A 537 -29.90 7.30 18.52
N PRO A 538 -28.63 7.16 18.06
CA PRO A 538 -27.72 6.13 18.57
C PRO A 538 -27.54 6.10 20.09
N VAL A 539 -27.47 7.28 20.71
CA VAL A 539 -27.30 7.43 22.16
C VAL A 539 -28.57 7.01 22.90
N HIS A 540 -29.74 7.41 22.40
CA HIS A 540 -31.02 7.01 22.96
C HIS A 540 -31.26 5.51 22.84
N ASP A 541 -30.96 4.93 21.67
CA ASP A 541 -31.08 3.50 21.43
C ASP A 541 -30.21 2.70 22.39
N SER A 542 -28.94 3.13 22.52
CA SER A 542 -27.99 2.51 23.44
C SER A 542 -28.39 2.64 24.91
N LEU A 543 -28.94 3.80 25.32
CA LEU A 543 -29.42 4.00 26.68
C LEU A 543 -30.63 3.10 26.99
N ASP A 544 -31.56 2.97 26.06
CA ASP A 544 -32.75 2.12 26.21
C ASP A 544 -32.36 0.63 26.23
N ALA A 545 -31.41 0.21 25.39
CA ALA A 545 -30.83 -1.14 25.43
C ALA A 545 -30.14 -1.45 26.77
N THR A 546 -29.43 -0.48 27.35
CA THR A 546 -28.76 -0.65 28.65
C THR A 546 -29.76 -0.72 29.80
N LYS A 547 -30.85 0.06 29.74
CA LYS A 547 -31.99 -0.07 30.67
C LYS A 547 -32.63 -1.44 30.55
N TRP A 548 -32.91 -1.90 29.33
CA TRP A 548 -33.46 -3.23 29.07
C TRP A 548 -32.54 -4.34 29.61
N ALA A 549 -31.23 -4.27 29.37
CA ALA A 549 -30.26 -5.27 29.84
C ALA A 549 -30.23 -5.34 31.37
N ALA A 550 -30.29 -4.18 32.05
CA ALA A 550 -30.31 -4.11 33.50
C ALA A 550 -31.62 -4.67 34.10
N GLU A 551 -32.77 -4.36 33.49
CA GLU A 551 -34.09 -4.86 33.90
C GLU A 551 -34.24 -6.38 33.66
N ASN A 552 -33.60 -6.91 32.62
CA ASN A 552 -33.66 -8.32 32.24
C ASN A 552 -32.44 -9.12 32.73
N ALA A 553 -31.56 -8.54 33.55
CA ALA A 553 -30.29 -9.16 33.91
C ALA A 553 -30.47 -10.60 34.43
N SER A 554 -31.41 -10.82 35.35
CA SER A 554 -31.70 -12.14 35.92
C SER A 554 -32.14 -13.17 34.86
N SER A 555 -32.95 -12.77 33.88
CA SER A 555 -33.41 -13.70 32.81
C SER A 555 -32.32 -13.99 31.79
N LEU A 556 -31.36 -13.07 31.64
CA LEU A 556 -30.14 -13.24 30.84
C LEU A 556 -29.06 -14.07 31.57
N GLY A 557 -29.27 -14.43 32.84
CA GLY A 557 -28.30 -15.15 33.67
C GLY A 557 -27.24 -14.24 34.32
N ALA A 558 -27.45 -12.93 34.32
CA ALA A 558 -26.58 -11.93 34.91
C ALA A 558 -27.06 -11.50 36.31
N ASP A 559 -26.11 -11.09 37.15
CA ASP A 559 -26.31 -10.47 38.45
C ASP A 559 -25.48 -9.17 38.49
N PRO A 560 -26.10 -8.01 38.24
CA PRO A 560 -25.42 -6.72 38.21
C PRO A 560 -24.79 -6.34 39.57
N SER A 561 -25.16 -6.98 40.68
CA SER A 561 -24.49 -6.78 41.97
C SER A 561 -23.08 -7.35 42.02
N LYS A 562 -22.72 -8.24 41.08
CA LYS A 562 -21.35 -8.75 40.88
C LYS A 562 -20.50 -7.83 40.01
N GLY A 563 -21.10 -6.78 39.46
CA GLY A 563 -20.50 -5.85 38.54
C GLY A 563 -21.45 -5.54 37.38
N PHE A 564 -21.61 -4.25 37.10
CA PHE A 564 -22.35 -3.75 35.95
C PHE A 564 -21.47 -2.79 35.17
N ILE A 565 -20.88 -3.30 34.08
CA ILE A 565 -19.93 -2.56 33.26
C ILE A 565 -20.59 -2.17 31.94
N ILE A 566 -20.31 -0.97 31.47
CA ILE A 566 -20.62 -0.56 30.10
C ILE A 566 -19.32 -0.25 29.36
N GLY A 567 -19.27 -0.45 28.05
CA GLY A 567 -18.07 -0.17 27.28
C GLY A 567 -18.27 -0.08 25.78
N GLY A 568 -17.29 0.46 25.08
CA GLY A 568 -17.36 0.55 23.63
C GLY A 568 -16.16 1.19 22.98
N THR A 569 -16.08 0.99 21.66
CA THR A 569 -15.00 1.47 20.80
C THR A 569 -15.41 2.75 20.08
N SER A 570 -14.55 3.77 20.04
CA SER A 570 -14.76 4.97 19.21
C SER A 570 -16.10 5.67 19.52
N ALA A 571 -17.05 5.68 18.58
CA ALA A 571 -18.45 6.11 18.81
C ALA A 571 -19.13 5.38 19.98
N GLY A 572 -18.87 4.08 20.17
CA GLY A 572 -19.33 3.32 21.33
C GLY A 572 -18.65 3.76 22.63
N GLY A 573 -17.41 4.23 22.56
CA GLY A 573 -16.71 4.84 23.70
C GLY A 573 -17.33 6.18 24.08
N ASN A 574 -17.74 6.98 23.10
CA ASN A 574 -18.52 8.20 23.34
C ASN A 574 -19.86 7.88 24.04
N ILE A 575 -20.63 6.94 23.49
CA ILE A 575 -21.91 6.48 24.06
C ILE A 575 -21.71 5.99 25.50
N THR A 576 -20.63 5.26 25.76
CA THR A 576 -20.26 4.80 27.12
C THR A 576 -20.09 5.96 28.09
N ALA A 577 -19.35 7.01 27.70
CA ALA A 577 -19.17 8.20 28.53
C ALA A 577 -20.50 8.92 28.78
N VAL A 578 -21.31 9.11 27.73
CA VAL A 578 -22.62 9.78 27.82
C VAL A 578 -23.59 9.00 28.73
N ILE A 579 -23.71 7.69 28.55
CA ILE A 579 -24.60 6.87 29.39
C ILE A 579 -24.12 6.85 30.84
N SER A 580 -22.81 6.83 31.10
CA SER A 580 -22.28 6.93 32.47
C SER A 580 -22.78 8.18 33.19
N HIS A 581 -22.80 9.31 32.48
CA HIS A 581 -23.32 10.58 32.99
C HIS A 581 -24.84 10.53 33.24
N ILE A 582 -25.62 10.08 32.24
CA ILE A 582 -27.08 9.99 32.36
C ILE A 582 -27.47 9.05 33.50
N TRP A 583 -26.82 7.90 33.60
CA TRP A 583 -27.13 6.88 34.61
C TRP A 583 -26.92 7.39 36.04
N ARG A 584 -25.84 8.15 36.25
CA ARG A 584 -25.55 8.83 37.52
C ARG A 584 -26.60 9.91 37.81
N ASP A 585 -26.90 10.78 36.84
CA ASP A 585 -27.78 11.94 37.05
C ASP A 585 -29.25 11.53 37.26
N GLU A 586 -29.73 10.54 36.50
CA GLU A 586 -31.06 9.94 36.66
C GLU A 586 -31.12 8.97 37.86
N LYS A 587 -29.99 8.70 38.52
CA LYS A 587 -29.86 7.78 39.67
C LYS A 587 -30.42 6.38 39.38
N LEU A 588 -30.22 5.90 38.16
CA LEU A 588 -30.73 4.61 37.70
C LEU A 588 -30.11 3.44 38.48
N LYS A 589 -30.88 2.36 38.61
CA LYS A 589 -30.49 1.16 39.37
C LYS A 589 -30.65 -0.10 38.50
N PRO A 590 -29.80 -1.12 38.68
CA PRO A 590 -28.56 -1.15 39.47
C PRO A 590 -27.54 -0.09 39.00
N ALA A 591 -26.63 0.32 39.88
CA ALA A 591 -25.61 1.32 39.53
C ALA A 591 -24.60 0.70 38.55
N ILE A 592 -24.18 1.47 37.54
CA ILE A 592 -23.03 1.12 36.72
C ILE A 592 -21.78 1.24 37.61
N THR A 593 -20.99 0.18 37.65
CA THR A 593 -19.79 0.10 38.49
C THR A 593 -18.50 0.34 37.71
N GLY A 594 -18.53 0.15 36.38
CA GLY A 594 -17.37 0.37 35.51
C GLY A 594 -17.71 0.87 34.10
N ALA A 595 -16.80 1.65 33.51
CA ALA A 595 -16.85 2.14 32.13
C ALA A 595 -15.57 1.76 31.38
N HIS A 596 -15.69 1.09 30.24
CA HIS A 596 -14.55 0.71 29.38
C HIS A 596 -14.55 1.53 28.08
N LEU A 597 -13.64 2.49 28.00
CA LEU A 597 -13.55 3.51 26.96
C LEU A 597 -12.39 3.20 26.02
N MET A 598 -12.69 2.62 24.85
CA MET A 598 -11.68 2.29 23.84
C MET A 598 -11.66 3.36 22.76
N ILE A 599 -10.53 4.05 22.58
CA ILE A 599 -10.32 5.14 21.60
C ILE A 599 -11.51 6.12 21.49
N PRO A 600 -12.06 6.62 22.62
CA PRO A 600 -13.36 7.30 22.62
C PRO A 600 -13.28 8.68 21.94
N ALA A 601 -14.32 9.05 21.19
CA ALA A 601 -14.59 10.45 20.85
C ALA A 601 -15.24 11.13 22.06
N ILE A 602 -14.69 12.25 22.54
CA ILE A 602 -15.09 12.84 23.83
C ILE A 602 -15.52 14.31 23.71
N CYS A 603 -14.92 15.07 22.79
CA CYS A 603 -15.33 16.46 22.58
C CYS A 603 -15.03 16.90 21.16
N HIS A 604 -16.04 17.41 20.46
CA HIS A 604 -15.83 17.96 19.13
C HIS A 604 -14.78 19.08 19.14
N ALA A 605 -13.85 19.04 18.19
CA ALA A 605 -12.71 19.96 18.14
C ALA A 605 -13.09 21.45 18.19
N SER A 606 -14.25 21.84 17.64
CA SER A 606 -14.73 23.23 17.67
C SER A 606 -15.25 23.72 19.03
N HIS A 607 -15.46 22.83 19.99
CA HIS A 607 -15.98 23.13 21.33
C HIS A 607 -15.03 22.68 22.44
N PHE A 608 -13.78 22.37 22.07
CA PHE A 608 -12.77 21.92 23.04
C PHE A 608 -12.43 23.06 24.02
N PRO A 609 -12.45 22.84 25.35
CA PRO A 609 -12.22 23.92 26.33
C PRO A 609 -10.82 24.54 26.22
N SER A 610 -10.76 25.87 26.25
CA SER A 610 -9.53 26.64 26.00
C SER A 610 -8.42 26.38 27.01
N GLU A 611 -8.76 26.01 28.24
CA GLU A 611 -7.84 25.65 29.32
C GLU A 611 -6.98 24.41 28.98
N TYR A 612 -7.47 23.55 28.09
CA TYR A 612 -6.79 22.34 27.64
C TYR A 612 -6.13 22.49 26.25
N ALA A 613 -6.22 23.66 25.61
CA ALA A 613 -5.71 23.89 24.26
C ALA A 613 -4.21 23.57 24.12
N LYS A 614 -3.42 23.76 25.17
CA LYS A 614 -1.98 23.43 25.20
C LYS A 614 -1.69 21.92 25.11
N ASP A 615 -2.66 21.09 25.50
CA ASP A 615 -2.52 19.63 25.55
C ASP A 615 -3.24 18.95 24.37
N TYR A 616 -4.21 19.61 23.75
CA TYR A 616 -4.96 19.10 22.59
C TYR A 616 -4.20 19.31 21.27
N LYS A 617 -3.24 18.43 20.98
CA LYS A 617 -2.34 18.53 19.81
C LYS A 617 -2.62 17.48 18.74
N SER A 618 -3.19 16.34 19.13
CA SER A 618 -3.41 15.17 18.28
C SER A 618 -4.29 15.50 17.08
N TRP A 619 -5.24 16.43 17.24
CA TRP A 619 -6.09 16.90 16.15
C TRP A 619 -5.31 17.42 14.95
N ASP A 620 -4.21 18.14 15.19
CA ASP A 620 -3.31 18.66 14.14
C ASP A 620 -2.17 17.70 13.82
N GLN A 621 -1.56 17.08 14.83
CA GLN A 621 -0.44 16.15 14.65
C GLN A 621 -0.81 14.91 13.84
N ASN A 622 -2.03 14.41 14.02
CA ASN A 622 -2.52 13.18 13.42
C ASN A 622 -3.64 13.47 12.39
N LYS A 623 -3.69 14.69 11.82
CA LYS A 623 -4.77 15.11 10.90
C LYS A 623 -4.88 14.25 9.64
N ASP A 624 -3.76 13.67 9.19
CA ASP A 624 -3.66 12.80 8.01
C ASP A 624 -3.43 11.33 8.42
N ALA A 625 -3.82 10.94 9.64
CA ALA A 625 -3.62 9.58 10.13
C ALA A 625 -4.36 8.54 9.29
N THR A 626 -3.72 7.39 9.11
CA THR A 626 -4.32 6.22 8.48
C THR A 626 -5.54 5.74 9.29
N VAL A 627 -6.56 5.21 8.61
CA VAL A 627 -7.85 4.77 9.17
C VAL A 627 -8.80 5.91 9.52
N LEU A 628 -8.39 6.80 10.42
CA LEU A 628 -9.21 7.93 10.86
C LEU A 628 -8.40 9.23 10.73
N SER A 629 -8.62 9.95 9.63
CA SER A 629 -8.12 11.31 9.47
C SER A 629 -9.10 12.36 9.99
N ARG A 630 -8.70 13.63 9.92
CA ARG A 630 -9.63 14.76 10.09
C ARG A 630 -10.76 14.71 9.07
N GLN A 631 -10.45 14.38 7.82
CA GLN A 631 -11.46 14.26 6.76
C GLN A 631 -12.47 13.15 7.08
N ALA A 632 -12.02 12.01 7.61
CA ALA A 632 -12.90 10.94 8.07
C ALA A 632 -13.80 11.40 9.23
N THR A 633 -13.22 12.13 10.18
CA THR A 633 -13.97 12.68 11.32
C THR A 633 -15.04 13.68 10.86
N ASP A 634 -14.71 14.55 9.90
CA ASP A 634 -15.66 15.50 9.30
C ASP A 634 -16.76 14.78 8.51
N LEU A 635 -16.41 13.70 7.79
CA LEU A 635 -17.39 12.86 7.08
C LEU A 635 -18.40 12.23 8.06
N PHE A 636 -17.93 11.63 9.15
CA PHE A 636 -18.80 11.02 10.15
C PHE A 636 -19.67 12.06 10.87
N THR A 637 -19.05 13.12 11.39
CA THR A 637 -19.77 14.16 12.14
C THR A 637 -20.77 14.93 11.27
N GLY A 638 -20.43 15.22 10.00
CA GLY A 638 -21.33 15.86 9.05
C GLY A 638 -22.57 15.03 8.69
N ASN A 639 -22.46 13.70 8.75
CA ASN A 639 -23.59 12.79 8.54
C ASN A 639 -24.34 12.47 9.83
N TYR A 640 -23.66 12.48 10.97
CA TYR A 640 -24.25 12.16 12.27
C TYR A 640 -25.03 13.33 12.89
N LEU A 641 -24.45 14.54 12.93
CA LEU A 641 -25.08 15.69 13.55
C LEU A 641 -26.25 16.21 12.70
N ARG A 642 -27.28 16.76 13.35
CA ARG A 642 -28.40 17.38 12.64
C ARG A 642 -27.98 18.73 12.07
N ASP A 643 -27.27 19.51 12.88
CA ASP A 643 -26.62 20.76 12.50
C ASP A 643 -25.43 21.07 13.43
N LYS A 644 -24.73 22.19 13.17
CA LYS A 644 -23.50 22.58 13.90
C LYS A 644 -23.73 22.86 15.40
N SER A 645 -24.95 23.18 15.82
CA SER A 645 -25.24 23.45 17.23
C SER A 645 -25.19 22.20 18.10
N ASP A 646 -25.36 21.01 17.51
CA ASP A 646 -25.23 19.73 18.22
C ASP A 646 -23.79 19.44 18.67
N ALA A 647 -22.78 20.06 18.04
CA ALA A 647 -21.36 19.77 18.32
C ALA A 647 -20.94 20.05 19.78
N GLY A 648 -21.58 21.04 20.42
CA GLY A 648 -21.35 21.37 21.84
C GLY A 648 -22.31 20.67 22.81
N ASN A 649 -23.25 19.85 22.31
CA ASN A 649 -24.23 19.19 23.16
C ASN A 649 -23.56 18.11 24.04
N PRO A 650 -23.81 18.06 25.36
CA PRO A 650 -23.23 17.05 26.25
C PRO A 650 -23.49 15.58 25.87
N LEU A 651 -24.56 15.29 25.12
CA LEU A 651 -24.85 13.95 24.61
C LEU A 651 -23.98 13.56 23.40
N PHE A 652 -23.18 14.49 22.88
CA PHE A 652 -22.20 14.26 21.82
C PHE A 652 -20.77 14.58 22.27
N SER A 653 -20.59 15.66 23.05
CA SER A 653 -19.34 16.08 23.65
C SER A 653 -19.41 15.89 25.17
N PRO A 654 -19.30 14.64 25.70
CA PRO A 654 -19.42 14.35 27.12
C PRO A 654 -18.38 15.04 28.00
N LEU A 655 -17.28 15.57 27.45
CA LEU A 655 -16.38 16.48 28.19
C LEU A 655 -17.10 17.70 28.76
N LEU A 656 -18.20 18.12 28.14
CA LEU A 656 -18.94 19.34 28.46
C LEU A 656 -20.16 19.07 29.35
N PHE A 657 -20.23 17.92 30.02
CA PHE A 657 -21.41 17.55 30.82
C PHE A 657 -21.65 18.55 31.97
N PRO A 658 -22.84 19.20 32.04
CA PRO A 658 -23.03 20.40 32.86
C PRO A 658 -23.01 20.14 34.37
N THR A 659 -23.25 18.90 34.79
CA THR A 659 -23.21 18.45 36.18
C THR A 659 -21.79 18.11 36.65
N GLY A 660 -20.78 18.25 35.78
CA GLY A 660 -19.41 17.79 36.01
C GLY A 660 -19.27 16.26 35.98
N HIS A 661 -18.11 15.76 36.42
CA HIS A 661 -17.69 14.37 36.25
C HIS A 661 -17.42 13.61 37.56
N LYS A 662 -17.80 14.19 38.70
CA LYS A 662 -17.78 13.48 39.99
C LYS A 662 -18.78 12.33 40.01
N ASP A 663 -18.50 11.35 40.85
CA ASP A 663 -19.35 10.18 41.12
C ASP A 663 -19.70 9.33 39.87
N LEU A 664 -18.85 9.41 38.83
CA LEU A 664 -18.90 8.49 37.70
C LEU A 664 -18.27 7.13 38.06
N PRO A 665 -18.65 6.05 37.35
CA PRO A 665 -18.05 4.73 37.54
C PRO A 665 -16.54 4.72 37.31
N ALA A 666 -15.85 3.73 37.89
CA ALA A 666 -14.44 3.51 37.60
C ALA A 666 -14.24 3.34 36.09
N SER A 667 -13.20 3.95 35.52
CA SER A 667 -13.07 4.08 34.06
C SER A 667 -11.75 3.51 33.56
N TYR A 668 -11.80 2.61 32.58
CA TYR A 668 -10.64 2.06 31.91
C TYR A 668 -10.52 2.60 30.48
N PHE A 669 -9.37 3.17 30.15
CA PHE A 669 -9.07 3.79 28.86
C PHE A 669 -8.03 2.99 28.08
N GLN A 670 -8.31 2.77 26.78
CA GLN A 670 -7.33 2.30 25.80
C GLN A 670 -7.18 3.35 24.71
N VAL A 671 -5.97 3.90 24.52
CA VAL A 671 -5.73 5.07 23.66
C VAL A 671 -4.64 4.80 22.63
N CYS A 672 -4.89 5.15 21.37
CA CYS A 672 -3.94 4.98 20.26
C CYS A 672 -3.07 6.24 20.05
N GLY A 673 -1.76 6.05 19.83
CA GLY A 673 -0.80 7.17 19.77
C GLY A 673 -0.87 8.02 18.50
N MET A 674 -1.27 7.42 17.37
CA MET A 674 -1.42 8.08 16.06
C MET A 674 -2.88 8.41 15.75
N ASP A 675 -3.73 8.49 16.76
CA ASP A 675 -5.16 8.76 16.64
C ASP A 675 -5.43 10.27 16.75
N PRO A 676 -6.20 10.92 15.86
CA PRO A 676 -6.60 12.32 16.06
C PRO A 676 -7.38 12.55 17.36
N LEU A 677 -8.11 11.53 17.86
CA LEU A 677 -8.88 11.59 19.11
C LEU A 677 -8.03 11.35 20.37
N ARG A 678 -6.73 11.04 20.21
CA ARG A 678 -5.83 10.67 21.31
C ARG A 678 -5.91 11.63 22.50
N ASP A 679 -5.75 12.92 22.24
CA ASP A 679 -5.65 13.90 23.32
C ASP A 679 -7.02 14.16 23.96
N GLU A 680 -8.14 13.95 23.25
CA GLU A 680 -9.47 14.01 23.87
C GLU A 680 -9.60 12.98 25.00
N ALA A 681 -9.19 11.74 24.72
CA ALA A 681 -9.23 10.65 25.69
C ALA A 681 -8.26 10.86 26.86
N LEU A 682 -7.03 11.31 26.58
CA LEU A 682 -6.03 11.58 27.63
C LEU A 682 -6.44 12.74 28.54
N ILE A 683 -7.01 13.79 27.98
CA ILE A 683 -7.48 14.96 28.74
C ILE A 683 -8.69 14.57 29.60
N TYR A 684 -9.63 13.80 29.06
CA TYR A 684 -10.79 13.32 29.80
C TYR A 684 -10.39 12.36 30.93
N GLU A 685 -9.49 11.41 30.68
CA GLU A 685 -8.95 10.54 31.75
C GLU A 685 -8.34 11.35 32.89
N ARG A 686 -7.51 12.34 32.55
CA ARG A 686 -6.87 13.21 33.55
C ARG A 686 -7.88 14.01 34.35
N LEU A 687 -8.90 14.57 33.70
CA LEU A 687 -10.01 15.26 34.35
C LEU A 687 -10.77 14.34 35.33
N LEU A 688 -11.07 13.11 34.91
CA LEU A 688 -11.73 12.12 35.75
C LEU A 688 -10.88 11.79 36.99
N ARG A 689 -9.58 11.51 36.79
CA ARG A 689 -8.67 11.08 37.85
C ARG A 689 -8.29 12.20 38.82
N GLU A 690 -7.87 13.35 38.31
CA GLU A 690 -7.25 14.41 39.10
C GLU A 690 -8.26 15.41 39.64
N GLU A 691 -9.29 15.74 38.86
CA GLU A 691 -10.25 16.80 39.23
C GLU A 691 -11.56 16.23 39.81
N SER A 692 -11.95 15.01 39.39
CA SER A 692 -13.23 14.41 39.77
C SER A 692 -13.12 13.24 40.76
N GLY A 693 -11.90 12.78 41.06
CA GLY A 693 -11.66 11.69 42.02
C GLY A 693 -12.14 10.32 41.55
N VAL A 694 -12.37 10.15 40.25
CA VAL A 694 -12.79 8.87 39.66
C VAL A 694 -11.59 7.96 39.53
N ARG A 695 -11.73 6.69 39.92
CA ARG A 695 -10.67 5.69 39.73
C ARG A 695 -10.51 5.40 38.24
N THR A 696 -9.32 5.64 37.69
CA THR A 696 -9.01 5.37 36.29
C THR A 696 -7.88 4.37 36.12
N LYS A 697 -7.88 3.69 34.96
CA LYS A 697 -6.75 2.92 34.42
C LYS A 697 -6.56 3.32 32.96
N LEU A 698 -5.31 3.46 32.51
CA LEU A 698 -4.99 3.92 31.16
C LEU A 698 -3.91 3.04 30.53
N ASP A 699 -4.17 2.54 29.32
CA ASP A 699 -3.18 1.90 28.45
C ASP A 699 -3.03 2.70 27.14
N VAL A 700 -1.80 3.07 26.80
CA VAL A 700 -1.49 3.84 25.58
C VAL A 700 -0.70 2.96 24.59
N TYR A 701 -1.17 2.90 23.36
CA TYR A 701 -0.60 2.15 22.25
C TYR A 701 0.15 3.12 21.33
N SER A 702 1.37 3.48 21.73
CA SER A 702 2.23 4.42 21.00
C SER A 702 2.55 3.92 19.58
N GLY A 703 2.39 4.78 18.58
CA GLY A 703 2.70 4.46 17.18
C GLY A 703 1.61 3.65 16.45
N PHE A 704 0.43 3.48 17.04
CA PHE A 704 -0.68 2.78 16.40
C PHE A 704 -1.83 3.73 16.04
N PRO A 705 -2.47 3.54 14.86
CA PRO A 705 -3.61 4.34 14.42
C PRO A 705 -4.93 3.91 15.09
N HIS A 706 -5.99 4.68 14.84
CA HIS A 706 -7.35 4.41 15.32
C HIS A 706 -7.80 2.99 14.92
N GLY A 707 -8.27 2.19 15.88
CA GLY A 707 -8.87 0.87 15.61
C GLY A 707 -7.94 -0.19 15.02
N PHE A 708 -6.61 -0.03 15.14
CA PHE A 708 -5.62 -0.88 14.46
C PHE A 708 -5.82 -2.40 14.66
N TRP A 709 -6.32 -2.83 15.83
CA TRP A 709 -6.54 -4.24 16.14
C TRP A 709 -7.66 -4.88 15.34
N SER A 710 -8.62 -4.08 14.87
CA SER A 710 -9.72 -4.55 14.03
C SER A 710 -9.30 -4.72 12.57
N ILE A 711 -8.28 -3.96 12.15
CA ILE A 711 -7.80 -3.92 10.76
C ILE A 711 -6.65 -4.90 10.55
N ALA A 712 -5.79 -5.05 11.55
CA ALA A 712 -4.65 -5.96 11.53
C ALA A 712 -4.66 -6.88 12.76
N PRO A 713 -5.66 -7.80 12.88
CA PRO A 713 -5.83 -8.66 14.07
C PRO A 713 -4.65 -9.60 14.34
N GLN A 714 -3.84 -9.90 13.32
CA GLN A 714 -2.67 -10.78 13.39
C GLN A 714 -1.43 -10.14 14.04
N MET A 715 -1.45 -8.84 14.33
CA MET A 715 -0.29 -8.19 14.96
C MET A 715 -0.21 -8.53 16.45
N LYS A 716 1.01 -8.70 16.97
CA LYS A 716 1.25 -8.82 18.42
C LYS A 716 0.69 -7.65 19.24
N ALA A 717 0.69 -6.46 18.65
CA ALA A 717 0.07 -5.29 19.27
C ALA A 717 -1.46 -5.43 19.38
N SER A 718 -2.09 -6.07 18.41
CA SER A 718 -3.54 -6.32 18.38
C SER A 718 -3.90 -7.40 19.40
N GLU A 719 -3.10 -8.46 19.48
CA GLU A 719 -3.20 -9.46 20.54
C GLU A 719 -3.05 -8.81 21.92
N ARG A 720 -2.04 -7.94 22.10
CA ARG A 720 -1.83 -7.19 23.34
C ARG A 720 -3.05 -6.33 23.68
N PHE A 721 -3.57 -5.58 22.72
CA PHE A 721 -4.76 -4.74 22.92
C PHE A 721 -5.92 -5.56 23.48
N VAL A 722 -6.22 -6.70 22.85
CA VAL A 722 -7.31 -7.60 23.28
C VAL A 722 -7.06 -8.17 24.69
N GLN A 723 -5.82 -8.58 24.99
CA GLN A 723 -5.48 -9.07 26.33
C GLN A 723 -5.59 -7.99 27.40
N ASP A 724 -5.18 -6.76 27.08
CA ASP A 724 -5.27 -5.63 27.99
C ASP A 724 -6.73 -5.20 28.19
N SER A 725 -7.60 -5.32 27.17
CA SER A 725 -9.06 -5.19 27.31
C SER A 725 -9.64 -6.14 28.35
N ILE A 726 -9.28 -7.43 28.30
CA ILE A 726 -9.75 -8.43 29.27
C ILE A 726 -9.27 -8.07 30.69
N LYS A 727 -7.98 -7.73 30.85
CA LYS A 727 -7.42 -7.33 32.15
C LYS A 727 -8.03 -6.02 32.67
N GLY A 728 -8.39 -5.12 31.77
CA GLY A 728 -9.06 -3.85 32.09
C GLY A 728 -10.46 -4.07 32.64
N VAL A 729 -11.27 -4.91 31.97
CA VAL A 729 -12.59 -5.30 32.46
C VAL A 729 -12.48 -6.07 33.79
N GLN A 730 -11.49 -6.96 33.93
CA GLN A 730 -11.22 -7.62 35.21
C GLN A 730 -10.90 -6.60 36.33
N TRP A 731 -10.12 -5.57 36.03
CA TRP A 731 -9.84 -4.49 36.98
C TRP A 731 -11.10 -3.71 37.35
N LEU A 732 -11.98 -3.42 36.38
CA LEU A 732 -13.28 -2.76 36.63
C LEU A 732 -14.19 -3.59 37.55
N LEU A 733 -14.27 -4.91 37.35
CA LEU A 733 -15.02 -5.81 38.22
C LEU A 733 -14.52 -5.79 39.68
N GLN A 734 -13.22 -5.56 39.89
CA GLN A 734 -12.63 -5.41 41.22
C GLN A 734 -12.92 -4.05 41.87
N GLN A 735 -13.44 -3.08 41.12
CA GLN A 735 -13.83 -1.78 41.65
C GLN A 735 -15.30 -1.74 42.13
N SER A 736 -16.08 -2.75 41.75
CA SER A 736 -17.54 -2.86 41.88
C SER A 736 -18.00 -3.11 43.31
#